data_AF-A0A8T1UEZ8-F1
#
_entry.id   AF-A0A8T1UEZ8-F1
#
_cell.length_a   1.000
_cell.length_b   1.000
_cell.length_c   1.000
_cell.angle_alpha   90.00
_cell.angle_beta   90.00
_cell.angle_gamma   90.00
#
_symmetry.space_group_name_H-M   'P 1'
#
loop_
_entity.id
_entity.type
_entity.pdbx_description
1 polymer ?
#
loop_
_entity_poly.entity_id
_entity_poly.type
_entity_poly.pdbx_seq_one_letter_code
_entity_poly.pdbx_strand_id
1 'polypeptide(L)'
;MGIVYQTAIFLSVGQSSEIPTFIAAREIYYKQRRASFYRTSSFVIAYLTAFLPVVVCECVGFGSLVYWMCGFVAEMGPFVVFLLGMILSSMALSSSFVVLSVLSPNLDVAQPLATLSNVIFSVFAGFVVPLAQFPDYFSWLYWLNPVTWCVRSVIVSQYRSSSFEVCTYGDENYCKRFNNTMGEYLLSQYDVPSNEVWVWGGMVYLAVVVVLFVAAASYMLEHIRFDAPMATNDVTSSNIKRSPKKEVKLQLQLEQQYSNAGNVDYYFKIGSAAASSIIFVSDTAIHDEKKPFEPVTLAFTNLWYSVKTEHASIDLLKDVSGYALPGTMTALMGSSGAGKTTLMDVIAGRKSGGSIRGEIMLNGFLATERAIRRCTGYCEQQDTHSEGSTIREALTFSALLRQDSNISLEAKRESVEECLDLLGLRLIADQVIRGRSQEQMKRLTIGVELAAQPSVLFLDEPTSGLDANSAKIIMDGVRKVANTGRTVVCTIHQPSSDIFFLFDSLLVLKRGGGMVFFGNLVAPCPDPRECGHLIDYFESIPGVPRLPEDYTSYQGINSAVGVILMTTLCQGNISFNSVLPFTARERASFYRERNAQTYNVFWYVVGSTLVEIPYAFISGLLFSIIFYPMMGFTSLTTGLLYWVNVSLFVLVETYLGQFLVYALPTLELATIMGVLFNSFFLLFSGFNPPAASIPSTYRWCYYISPHRYSLAILVALLFGACPGELDNNEATTSLLNENQDFGCKILENAPLSVGRINVRDYLDQVYNINGPKDAGIPTSGVTVGSSGLCSGPNARTEPPAGAIVVDATGAYNGSFKTVVEGVANLPNSTAGQTLFVFPGVYNEQVSVPKLAGPLVLQGYTCDTTSYAANEVTITQAKAQKDIPPEIENNRNYLTSTLGLKSSKVKVYNFNVANTAGKIEENGQAVAIYADGADYGFYACNFTGYQDTVCANKGRELYAKSYINGAVDFVFGQRAMAWFESCDIESIGEGWLTANGNANATLTSEYVFNNAHVFGNGSTYLGRPWRPFARVVWQNSELGDIVNPEGWAAWDDSTSTADVYFKEFNNSGPGAAIDRRVAFSGQLDAPVAITDILGENYESEWWVDTNFL
;
A
#
# COMPACT_ATOMS: atom_id res chain seq x y z
N MET A 1 -19.69 4.50 8.86
CA MET A 1 -19.06 3.25 9.39
C MET A 1 -17.54 3.33 9.43
N GLY A 2 -16.87 3.66 8.32
CA GLY A 2 -15.40 3.73 8.28
C GLY A 2 -14.77 4.65 9.32
N ILE A 3 -15.34 5.82 9.57
CA ILE A 3 -14.86 6.74 10.60
C ILE A 3 -14.93 6.12 12.00
N VAL A 4 -15.98 5.34 12.30
CA VAL A 4 -16.12 4.64 13.59
C VAL A 4 -15.03 3.59 13.75
N TYR A 5 -14.82 2.77 12.71
CA TYR A 5 -13.72 1.79 12.68
C TYR A 5 -12.35 2.45 12.85
N GLN A 6 -12.08 3.52 12.10
CA GLN A 6 -10.81 4.24 12.16
C GLN A 6 -10.57 4.86 13.54
N THR A 7 -11.62 5.44 14.14
CA THR A 7 -11.54 6.02 15.50
C THR A 7 -11.25 4.94 16.53
N ALA A 8 -11.93 3.80 16.44
CA ALA A 8 -11.71 2.68 17.34
C ALA A 8 -10.29 2.15 17.23
N ILE A 9 -9.79 1.88 16.01
CA ILE A 9 -8.42 1.42 15.78
C ILE A 9 -7.38 2.44 16.22
N PHE A 10 -7.58 3.74 15.94
CA PHE A 10 -6.63 4.79 16.33
C PHE A 10 -6.44 4.85 17.84
N LEU A 11 -7.53 4.99 18.60
CA LEU A 11 -7.50 5.03 20.07
C LEU A 11 -6.95 3.73 20.66
N SER A 12 -7.10 2.62 19.94
CA SER A 12 -6.59 1.31 20.31
C SER A 12 -5.08 1.18 20.09
N VAL A 13 -4.55 1.63 18.95
CA VAL A 13 -3.10 1.65 18.66
C VAL A 13 -2.36 2.59 19.62
N GLY A 14 -3.00 3.69 20.04
CA GLY A 14 -2.54 4.58 21.11
C GLY A 14 -2.06 3.86 22.37
N GLN A 15 -2.75 2.78 22.76
CA GLN A 15 -2.48 2.05 23.99
C GLN A 15 -1.19 1.21 23.94
N SER A 16 -0.60 1.02 22.75
CA SER A 16 0.70 0.35 22.61
C SER A 16 1.85 1.14 23.25
N SER A 17 1.67 2.44 23.45
CA SER A 17 2.63 3.32 24.14
C SER A 17 2.84 2.98 25.61
N GLU A 18 1.96 2.15 26.21
CA GLU A 18 2.08 1.70 27.60
C GLU A 18 3.08 0.55 27.78
N ILE A 19 3.47 -0.14 26.70
CA ILE A 19 4.34 -1.33 26.72
C ILE A 19 5.72 -1.03 27.35
N PRO A 20 6.45 0.05 26.94
CA PRO A 20 7.68 0.48 27.61
C PRO A 20 7.51 0.70 29.10
N THR A 21 6.44 1.39 29.50
CA THR A 21 6.18 1.72 30.90
C THR A 21 5.89 0.48 31.73
N PHE A 22 5.15 -0.48 31.18
CA PHE A 22 4.85 -1.73 31.88
C PHE A 22 6.11 -2.60 32.04
N ILE A 23 6.94 -2.73 31.01
CA ILE A 23 8.18 -3.52 31.10
C ILE A 23 9.15 -2.91 32.11
N ALA A 24 9.27 -1.59 32.17
CA ALA A 24 10.05 -0.91 33.21
C ALA A 24 9.48 -1.15 34.62
N ALA A 25 8.16 -1.05 34.78
CA ALA A 25 7.49 -1.32 36.06
C ALA A 25 7.60 -2.78 36.50
N ARG A 26 7.70 -3.73 35.55
CA ARG A 26 7.83 -5.16 35.80
C ARG A 26 9.12 -5.51 36.56
N GLU A 27 10.22 -4.81 36.29
CA GLU A 27 11.48 -5.02 37.04
C GLU A 27 11.33 -4.65 38.52
N ILE A 28 10.63 -3.54 38.80
CA ILE A 28 10.31 -3.10 40.16
C ILE A 28 9.36 -4.10 40.83
N TYR A 29 8.37 -4.59 40.08
CA TYR A 29 7.46 -5.64 40.53
C TYR A 29 8.21 -6.89 40.98
N TYR A 30 9.15 -7.41 40.18
CA TYR A 30 9.92 -8.60 40.55
C TYR A 30 10.69 -8.40 41.87
N LYS A 31 11.30 -7.22 42.07
CA LYS A 31 11.97 -6.87 43.33
C LYS A 31 11.00 -6.82 44.51
N GLN A 32 9.85 -6.18 44.36
CA GLN A 32 8.86 -6.02 45.43
C GLN A 32 8.11 -7.32 45.75
N ARG A 33 7.89 -8.16 44.74
CA ARG A 33 7.25 -9.47 44.89
C ARG A 33 8.14 -10.46 45.63
N ARG A 34 9.46 -10.47 45.37
CA ARG A 34 10.43 -11.26 46.17
C ARG A 34 10.39 -10.89 47.66
N ALA A 35 10.12 -9.63 47.96
CA ALA A 35 9.92 -9.14 49.32
C ALA A 35 8.47 -9.30 49.83
N SER A 36 7.58 -9.94 49.07
CA SER A 36 6.17 -10.23 49.43
C SER A 36 5.32 -9.00 49.80
N PHE A 37 5.61 -7.82 49.24
CA PHE A 37 4.86 -6.59 49.56
C PHE A 37 3.37 -6.64 49.18
N TYR A 38 3.02 -7.27 48.05
CA TYR A 38 1.63 -7.38 47.56
C TYR A 38 1.44 -8.59 46.65
N ARG A 39 0.17 -8.89 46.29
CA ARG A 39 -0.21 -9.96 45.36
C ARG A 39 -0.07 -9.51 43.90
N THR A 40 0.23 -10.44 43.00
CA THR A 40 0.39 -10.18 41.56
C THR A 40 -0.83 -9.50 40.94
N SER A 41 -2.03 -9.97 41.26
CA SER A 41 -3.28 -9.37 40.77
C SER A 41 -3.47 -7.93 41.24
N SER A 42 -3.05 -7.60 42.47
CA SER A 42 -3.13 -6.24 42.99
C SER A 42 -2.24 -5.27 42.20
N PHE A 43 -1.07 -5.72 41.72
CA PHE A 43 -0.18 -4.91 40.89
C PHE A 43 -0.78 -4.63 39.51
N VAL A 44 -1.25 -5.67 38.81
CA VAL A 44 -1.83 -5.51 37.47
C VAL A 44 -3.09 -4.64 37.51
N ILE A 45 -3.97 -4.85 38.50
CA ILE A 45 -5.16 -4.01 38.68
C ILE A 45 -4.76 -2.57 39.01
N ALA A 46 -3.82 -2.35 39.92
CA ALA A 46 -3.37 -1.00 40.26
C ALA A 46 -2.73 -0.28 39.07
N TYR A 47 -1.94 -0.99 38.26
CA TYR A 47 -1.34 -0.46 37.04
C TYR A 47 -2.42 -0.01 36.05
N LEU A 48 -3.34 -0.89 35.66
CA LEU A 48 -4.41 -0.56 34.70
C LEU A 48 -5.35 0.52 35.23
N THR A 49 -5.63 0.54 36.53
CA THR A 49 -6.45 1.58 37.17
C THR A 49 -5.75 2.95 37.13
N ALA A 50 -4.42 3.00 37.21
CA ALA A 50 -3.66 4.24 37.11
C ALA A 50 -3.69 4.85 35.70
N PHE A 51 -3.84 4.02 34.65
CA PHE A 51 -3.96 4.46 33.26
C PHE A 51 -5.38 4.86 32.85
N LEU A 52 -6.41 4.36 33.56
CA LEU A 52 -7.81 4.65 33.26
C LEU A 52 -8.13 6.15 33.05
N PRO A 53 -7.66 7.10 33.89
CA PRO A 53 -7.93 8.52 33.68
C PRO A 53 -7.36 9.06 32.36
N VAL A 54 -6.18 8.56 31.94
CA VAL A 54 -5.54 8.96 30.68
C VAL A 54 -6.37 8.47 29.50
N VAL A 55 -6.77 7.19 29.51
CA VAL A 55 -7.62 6.59 28.47
C VAL A 55 -8.95 7.31 28.34
N VAL A 56 -9.59 7.65 29.47
CA VAL A 56 -10.84 8.40 29.49
C VAL A 56 -10.66 9.80 28.91
N CYS A 57 -9.61 10.52 29.32
CA CYS A 57 -9.31 11.86 28.79
C CYS A 57 -9.03 11.83 27.29
N GLU A 58 -8.29 10.83 26.81
CA GLU A 58 -7.98 10.64 25.38
C GLU A 58 -9.26 10.34 24.59
N CYS A 59 -10.08 9.41 25.04
CA CYS A 59 -11.35 9.05 24.40
C CYS A 59 -12.36 10.19 24.42
N VAL A 60 -12.46 10.96 25.52
CA VAL A 60 -13.35 12.11 25.60
C VAL A 60 -12.85 13.25 24.71
N GLY A 61 -11.56 13.57 24.75
CA GLY A 61 -10.99 14.65 23.93
C GLY A 61 -11.07 14.34 22.44
N PHE A 62 -10.47 13.24 22.00
CA PHE A 62 -10.42 12.86 20.60
C PHE A 62 -11.78 12.36 20.09
N GLY A 63 -12.46 11.50 20.85
CA GLY A 63 -13.74 10.93 20.47
C GLY A 63 -14.83 11.99 20.35
N SER A 64 -14.89 12.99 21.24
CA SER A 64 -15.86 14.09 21.09
C SER A 64 -15.56 14.94 19.86
N LEU A 65 -14.29 15.24 19.58
CA LEU A 65 -13.91 15.99 18.39
C LEU A 65 -14.36 15.27 17.12
N VAL A 66 -14.05 13.98 16.99
CA VAL A 66 -14.45 13.18 15.81
C VAL A 66 -15.96 13.04 15.71
N TYR A 67 -16.66 12.84 16.83
CA TYR A 67 -18.11 12.66 16.83
C TYR A 67 -18.85 13.86 16.19
N TRP A 68 -18.48 15.07 16.60
CA TRP A 68 -19.11 16.29 16.11
C TRP A 68 -18.58 16.73 14.74
N MET A 69 -17.27 16.57 14.49
CA MET A 69 -16.65 16.93 13.22
C MET A 69 -17.19 16.11 12.04
N CYS A 70 -17.49 14.83 12.27
CA CYS A 70 -17.94 13.92 11.22
C CYS A 70 -19.46 13.86 11.06
N GLY A 71 -20.22 14.66 11.83
CA GLY A 71 -21.67 14.76 11.68
C GLY A 71 -22.45 13.51 12.09
N PHE A 72 -22.02 12.81 13.15
CA PHE A 72 -22.80 11.70 13.72
C PHE A 72 -24.12 12.20 14.34
N VAL A 73 -25.04 11.27 14.65
CA VAL A 73 -26.41 11.60 15.11
C VAL A 73 -26.34 12.52 16.33
N ALA A 74 -26.95 13.70 16.25
CA ALA A 74 -26.93 14.73 17.30
C ALA A 74 -27.88 14.43 18.47
N GLU A 75 -27.88 13.18 18.96
CA GLU A 75 -28.65 12.71 20.10
C GLU A 75 -27.74 12.28 21.25
N MET A 76 -28.16 12.52 22.49
CA MET A 76 -27.36 12.20 23.68
C MET A 76 -27.11 10.70 23.83
N GLY A 77 -28.09 9.86 23.49
CA GLY A 77 -27.98 8.39 23.64
C GLY A 77 -26.86 7.79 22.79
N PRO A 78 -26.90 7.93 21.45
CA PRO A 78 -25.86 7.44 20.55
C PRO A 78 -24.46 8.02 20.83
N PHE A 79 -24.38 9.27 21.32
CA PHE A 79 -23.12 9.88 21.75
C PHE A 79 -22.50 9.20 22.97
N VAL A 80 -23.31 8.91 24.00
CA VAL A 80 -22.84 8.19 25.19
C VAL A 80 -22.43 6.75 24.85
N VAL A 81 -23.19 6.06 24.00
CA VAL A 81 -22.84 4.72 23.50
C VAL A 81 -21.52 4.76 22.72
N PHE A 82 -21.32 5.76 21.87
CA PHE A 82 -20.07 5.98 21.16
C PHE A 82 -18.88 6.12 22.12
N LEU A 83 -18.95 7.05 23.08
CA LEU A 83 -17.86 7.29 24.03
C LEU A 83 -17.59 6.06 24.91
N LEU A 84 -18.64 5.41 25.42
CA LEU A 84 -18.49 4.21 26.24
C LEU A 84 -17.85 3.07 25.46
N GLY A 85 -18.23 2.87 24.19
CA GLY A 85 -17.64 1.87 23.30
C GLY A 85 -16.16 2.13 23.06
N MET A 86 -15.77 3.38 22.80
CA MET A 86 -14.36 3.76 22.61
C MET A 86 -13.53 3.51 23.88
N ILE A 87 -14.02 3.93 25.05
CA ILE A 87 -13.33 3.71 26.33
C ILE A 87 -13.13 2.22 26.61
N LEU A 88 -14.20 1.42 26.48
CA LEU A 88 -14.13 -0.02 26.75
C LEU A 88 -13.24 -0.76 25.75
N SER A 89 -13.25 -0.36 24.47
CA SER A 89 -12.36 -0.91 23.43
C SER A 89 -10.89 -0.59 23.72
N SER A 90 -10.58 0.66 24.07
CA SER A 90 -9.22 1.07 24.43
C SER A 90 -8.74 0.36 25.69
N MET A 91 -9.60 0.21 26.72
CA MET A 91 -9.26 -0.57 27.91
C MET A 91 -9.02 -2.05 27.61
N ALA A 92 -9.79 -2.64 26.70
CA ALA A 92 -9.62 -4.04 26.29
C ALA A 92 -8.25 -4.24 25.64
N LEU A 93 -7.84 -3.30 24.79
CA LEU A 93 -6.58 -3.40 24.07
C LEU A 93 -5.37 -3.00 24.93
N SER A 94 -5.47 -2.00 25.81
CA SER A 94 -4.49 -1.74 26.87
C SER A 94 -4.24 -3.00 27.71
N SER A 95 -5.31 -3.65 28.18
CA SER A 95 -5.21 -4.91 28.94
C SER A 95 -4.56 -6.03 28.12
N SER A 96 -4.84 -6.11 26.81
CA SER A 96 -4.20 -7.07 25.90
C SER A 96 -2.70 -6.78 25.70
N PHE A 97 -2.28 -5.52 25.60
CA PHE A 97 -0.87 -5.15 25.48
C PHE A 97 -0.11 -5.42 26.77
N VAL A 98 -0.75 -5.25 27.93
CA VAL A 98 -0.19 -5.69 29.21
C VAL A 98 0.04 -7.21 29.19
N VAL A 99 -0.91 -8.02 28.69
CA VAL A 99 -0.70 -9.48 28.52
C VAL A 99 0.50 -9.77 27.61
N LEU A 100 0.59 -9.10 26.46
CA LEU A 100 1.73 -9.27 25.55
C LEU A 100 3.06 -8.83 26.19
N SER A 101 3.05 -7.76 26.98
CA SER A 101 4.22 -7.28 27.71
C SER A 101 4.66 -8.25 28.80
N VAL A 102 3.71 -8.91 29.46
CA VAL A 102 3.98 -9.97 30.44
C VAL A 102 4.59 -11.20 29.76
N LEU A 103 4.10 -11.58 28.57
CA LEU A 103 4.58 -12.72 27.80
C LEU A 103 5.94 -12.51 27.11
N SER A 104 6.37 -11.25 26.99
CA SER A 104 7.57 -10.89 26.23
C SER A 104 8.78 -10.67 27.14
N PRO A 105 9.97 -11.19 26.80
CA PRO A 105 11.15 -11.04 27.64
C PRO A 105 11.66 -9.60 27.73
N ASN A 106 11.57 -8.83 26.65
CA ASN A 106 12.07 -7.45 26.55
C ASN A 106 11.23 -6.63 25.55
N LEU A 107 11.56 -5.33 25.43
CA LEU A 107 10.86 -4.41 24.53
C LEU A 107 10.99 -4.77 23.06
N ASP A 108 12.12 -5.33 22.66
CA ASP A 108 12.42 -5.73 21.29
C ASP A 108 11.49 -6.84 20.78
N VAL A 109 10.91 -7.63 21.68
CA VAL A 109 9.91 -8.65 21.36
C VAL A 109 8.48 -8.11 21.55
N ALA A 110 8.25 -7.36 22.62
CA ALA A 110 6.91 -6.90 22.99
C ALA A 110 6.29 -5.92 21.98
N GLN A 111 7.08 -4.96 21.50
CA GLN A 111 6.57 -3.94 20.56
C GLN A 111 6.20 -4.54 19.19
N PRO A 112 7.06 -5.35 18.52
CA PRO A 112 6.66 -5.98 17.26
C PRO A 112 5.47 -6.92 17.40
N LEU A 113 5.37 -7.68 18.50
CA LEU A 113 4.24 -8.58 18.76
C LEU A 113 2.93 -7.82 18.95
N ALA A 114 2.96 -6.66 19.62
CA ALA A 114 1.82 -5.77 19.76
C ALA A 114 1.39 -5.19 18.41
N THR A 115 2.33 -4.78 17.56
CA THR A 115 2.04 -4.30 16.20
C THR A 115 1.42 -5.39 15.35
N LEU A 116 1.93 -6.62 15.41
CA LEU A 116 1.34 -7.78 14.72
C LEU A 116 -0.10 -8.07 15.21
N SER A 117 -0.32 -8.01 16.52
CA SER A 117 -1.66 -8.19 17.10
C SER A 117 -2.65 -7.13 16.61
N ASN A 118 -2.23 -5.87 16.50
CA ASN A 118 -3.06 -4.79 15.98
C ASN A 118 -3.49 -5.01 14.52
N VAL A 119 -2.63 -5.60 13.72
CA VAL A 119 -2.92 -5.88 12.30
C VAL A 119 -3.97 -6.97 12.19
N ILE A 120 -3.85 -8.01 13.01
CA ILE A 120 -4.87 -9.06 13.12
C ILE A 120 -6.20 -8.43 13.55
N PHE A 121 -6.21 -7.57 14.58
CA PHE A 121 -7.44 -6.89 15.00
C PHE A 121 -7.98 -5.91 13.95
N SER A 122 -7.16 -5.34 13.09
CA SER A 122 -7.59 -4.42 12.03
C SER A 122 -8.24 -5.17 10.86
N VAL A 123 -7.56 -6.20 10.34
CA VAL A 123 -8.05 -7.00 9.21
C VAL A 123 -9.34 -7.75 9.56
N PHE A 124 -9.39 -8.35 10.75
CA PHE A 124 -10.54 -9.10 11.24
C PHE A 124 -11.54 -8.24 12.02
N ALA A 125 -11.61 -6.93 11.80
CA ALA A 125 -12.62 -6.06 12.41
C ALA A 125 -13.99 -6.10 11.70
N GLY A 126 -14.05 -6.69 10.49
CA GLY A 126 -15.26 -6.77 9.65
C GLY A 126 -15.56 -5.55 8.81
N PHE A 127 -14.78 -4.48 8.94
CA PHE A 127 -14.93 -3.27 8.12
C PHE A 127 -14.09 -3.35 6.85
N VAL A 128 -12.79 -3.72 6.96
CA VAL A 128 -11.87 -3.84 5.82
C VAL A 128 -12.24 -5.03 4.93
N VAL A 129 -12.54 -6.16 5.57
CA VAL A 129 -13.03 -7.38 4.93
C VAL A 129 -14.33 -7.76 5.65
N PRO A 130 -15.49 -7.75 4.98
CA PRO A 130 -16.77 -8.13 5.57
C PRO A 130 -16.81 -9.60 5.98
N LEU A 131 -17.66 -9.92 6.97
CA LEU A 131 -17.73 -11.26 7.56
C LEU A 131 -18.02 -12.35 6.52
N ALA A 132 -18.87 -12.08 5.53
CA ALA A 132 -19.20 -13.04 4.47
C ALA A 132 -18.01 -13.41 3.58
N GLN A 133 -16.96 -12.59 3.54
CA GLN A 133 -15.75 -12.86 2.76
C GLN A 133 -14.69 -13.62 3.55
N PHE A 134 -14.87 -13.81 4.87
CA PHE A 134 -13.94 -14.60 5.64
C PHE A 134 -14.11 -16.09 5.35
N PRO A 135 -13.00 -16.82 5.12
CA PRO A 135 -13.06 -18.27 5.16
C PRO A 135 -13.58 -18.74 6.52
N ASP A 136 -14.49 -19.72 6.54
CA ASP A 136 -15.18 -20.18 7.76
C ASP A 136 -14.21 -20.49 8.92
N TYR A 137 -13.01 -20.98 8.61
CA TYR A 137 -11.98 -21.33 9.59
C TYR A 137 -11.28 -20.12 10.27
N PHE A 138 -11.40 -18.90 9.72
CA PHE A 138 -10.91 -17.66 10.35
C PHE A 138 -12.02 -16.83 11.01
N SER A 139 -13.28 -17.21 10.85
CA SER A 139 -14.43 -16.48 11.42
C SER A 139 -14.35 -16.28 12.94
N TRP A 140 -13.66 -17.15 13.68
CA TRP A 140 -13.50 -17.01 15.13
C TRP A 140 -12.64 -15.79 15.54
N LEU A 141 -11.66 -15.39 14.72
CA LEU A 141 -10.82 -14.20 14.99
C LEU A 141 -11.68 -12.95 14.99
N TYR A 142 -12.63 -12.89 14.06
CA TYR A 142 -13.60 -11.83 13.96
C TYR A 142 -14.45 -11.70 15.24
N TRP A 143 -14.91 -12.82 15.78
CA TRP A 143 -15.74 -12.84 16.99
C TRP A 143 -14.95 -12.63 18.29
N LEU A 144 -13.65 -12.95 18.32
CA LEU A 144 -12.79 -12.71 19.48
C LEU A 144 -12.36 -11.22 19.58
N ASN A 145 -12.27 -10.55 18.44
CA ASN A 145 -11.71 -9.22 18.31
C ASN A 145 -12.54 -8.13 19.02
N PRO A 146 -12.00 -7.40 20.02
CA PRO A 146 -12.73 -6.35 20.73
C PRO A 146 -13.15 -5.20 19.80
N VAL A 147 -12.35 -4.88 18.78
CA VAL A 147 -12.66 -3.79 17.84
C VAL A 147 -13.94 -4.08 17.05
N THR A 148 -14.14 -5.33 16.63
CA THR A 148 -15.37 -5.77 15.94
C THR A 148 -16.62 -5.44 16.75
N TRP A 149 -16.60 -5.74 18.05
CA TRP A 149 -17.75 -5.53 18.93
C TRP A 149 -17.98 -4.06 19.24
N CYS A 150 -16.91 -3.29 19.41
CA CYS A 150 -16.99 -1.83 19.54
C CYS A 150 -17.65 -1.21 18.31
N VAL A 151 -17.08 -1.46 17.12
CA VAL A 151 -17.53 -0.91 15.85
C VAL A 151 -18.98 -1.28 15.57
N ARG A 152 -19.36 -2.55 15.78
CA ARG A 152 -20.75 -2.99 15.63
C ARG A 152 -21.72 -2.30 16.58
N SER A 153 -21.40 -2.25 17.87
CA SER A 153 -22.28 -1.65 18.88
C SER A 153 -22.58 -0.18 18.56
N VAL A 154 -21.52 0.55 18.20
CA VAL A 154 -21.62 1.97 17.85
C VAL A 154 -22.36 2.16 16.54
N ILE A 155 -22.06 1.38 15.50
CA ILE A 155 -22.74 1.48 14.20
C ILE A 155 -24.23 1.17 14.31
N VAL A 156 -24.63 0.09 14.99
CA VAL A 156 -26.04 -0.24 15.19
C VAL A 156 -26.75 0.89 15.92
N SER A 157 -26.14 1.47 16.97
CA SER A 157 -26.71 2.61 17.68
C SER A 157 -26.90 3.88 16.81
N GLN A 158 -26.09 4.08 15.78
CA GLN A 158 -26.19 5.24 14.90
C GLN A 158 -27.24 5.04 13.80
N TYR A 159 -27.20 3.89 13.11
CA TYR A 159 -28.08 3.61 11.96
C TYR A 159 -29.48 3.12 12.36
N ARG A 160 -29.70 2.77 13.64
CA ARG A 160 -31.04 2.51 14.21
C ARG A 160 -31.68 3.75 14.86
N SER A 161 -31.04 4.92 14.77
CA SER A 161 -31.67 6.15 15.25
C SER A 161 -32.85 6.56 14.35
N SER A 162 -33.78 7.35 14.90
CA SER A 162 -34.98 7.81 14.17
C SER A 162 -34.68 8.58 12.88
N SER A 163 -33.47 9.13 12.75
CA SER A 163 -33.00 9.82 11.55
C SER A 163 -32.76 8.88 10.35
N PHE A 164 -32.45 7.60 10.61
CA PHE A 164 -32.12 6.60 9.58
C PHE A 164 -33.16 5.46 9.48
N GLU A 165 -34.06 5.32 10.46
CA GLU A 165 -35.21 4.40 10.39
C GLU A 165 -36.37 4.97 9.53
N VAL A 166 -36.05 5.38 8.31
CA VAL A 166 -37.03 5.94 7.36
C VAL A 166 -37.17 5.06 6.11
N CYS A 167 -38.39 4.99 5.58
CA CYS A 167 -38.67 4.28 4.33
C CYS A 167 -38.28 5.08 3.08
N THR A 168 -38.26 6.41 3.18
CA THR A 168 -37.90 7.34 2.10
C THR A 168 -36.79 8.24 2.60
N TYR A 169 -35.69 8.30 1.87
CA TYR A 169 -34.56 9.18 2.18
C TYR A 169 -34.07 9.81 0.88
N GLY A 170 -34.12 11.15 0.78
CA GLY A 170 -34.02 11.83 -0.51
C GLY A 170 -35.19 11.46 -1.44
N ASP A 171 -34.89 11.17 -2.71
CA ASP A 171 -35.88 10.82 -3.75
C ASP A 171 -36.20 9.31 -3.85
N GLU A 172 -35.55 8.46 -3.03
CA GLU A 172 -35.63 7.00 -3.12
C GLU A 172 -36.44 6.36 -1.99
N ASN A 173 -37.20 5.29 -2.31
CA ASN A 173 -38.02 4.53 -1.34
C ASN A 173 -37.43 3.13 -1.07
N TYR A 174 -36.70 3.00 0.04
CA TYR A 174 -36.01 1.79 0.47
C TYR A 174 -36.96 0.66 0.87
N CYS A 175 -38.07 0.97 1.54
CA CYS A 175 -39.06 -0.03 1.95
C CYS A 175 -39.73 -0.70 0.73
N LYS A 176 -39.96 0.06 -0.35
CA LYS A 176 -40.58 -0.46 -1.57
C LYS A 176 -39.58 -1.25 -2.43
N ARG A 177 -38.31 -0.87 -2.44
CA ARG A 177 -37.27 -1.44 -3.32
C ARG A 177 -36.51 -2.62 -2.69
N PHE A 178 -36.22 -2.56 -1.40
CA PHE A 178 -35.37 -3.53 -0.69
C PHE A 178 -36.07 -4.22 0.49
N ASN A 179 -37.35 -3.90 0.74
CA ASN A 179 -38.15 -4.43 1.85
C ASN A 179 -37.54 -4.17 3.25
N ASN A 180 -36.63 -3.20 3.36
CA ASN A 180 -35.92 -2.81 4.58
C ASN A 180 -35.94 -1.28 4.71
N THR A 181 -35.83 -0.76 5.94
CA THR A 181 -35.58 0.67 6.17
C THR A 181 -34.18 1.06 5.70
N MET A 182 -33.92 2.35 5.45
CA MET A 182 -32.61 2.83 4.99
C MET A 182 -31.47 2.38 5.92
N GLY A 183 -31.64 2.52 7.24
CA GLY A 183 -30.66 2.08 8.23
C GLY A 183 -30.40 0.57 8.19
N GLU A 184 -31.45 -0.26 8.11
CA GLU A 184 -31.32 -1.72 8.01
C GLU A 184 -30.62 -2.17 6.72
N TYR A 185 -30.95 -1.52 5.61
CA TYR A 185 -30.31 -1.79 4.34
C TYR A 185 -28.80 -1.48 4.39
N LEU A 186 -28.40 -0.32 4.91
CA LEU A 186 -26.99 0.06 5.03
C LEU A 186 -26.20 -0.86 5.97
N LEU A 187 -26.82 -1.34 7.05
CA LEU A 187 -26.22 -2.34 7.95
C LEU A 187 -26.02 -3.69 7.24
N SER A 188 -26.98 -4.11 6.40
CA SER A 188 -26.91 -5.37 5.66
C SER A 188 -25.78 -5.42 4.63
N GLN A 189 -25.35 -4.27 4.09
CA GLN A 189 -24.24 -4.19 3.13
C GLN A 189 -22.88 -4.57 3.74
N TYR A 190 -22.75 -4.50 5.07
CA TYR A 190 -21.51 -4.80 5.80
C TYR A 190 -21.66 -6.03 6.72
N ASP A 191 -22.66 -6.89 6.49
CA ASP A 191 -22.97 -8.04 7.34
C ASP A 191 -23.15 -7.67 8.84
N VAL A 192 -23.67 -6.47 9.11
CA VAL A 192 -23.94 -6.00 10.47
C VAL A 192 -25.42 -6.28 10.80
N PRO A 193 -25.71 -7.01 11.89
CA PRO A 193 -27.09 -7.27 12.28
C PRO A 193 -27.78 -5.99 12.75
N SER A 194 -29.06 -5.83 12.39
CA SER A 194 -29.83 -4.61 12.68
C SER A 194 -30.49 -4.56 14.07
N ASN A 195 -30.41 -5.63 14.84
CA ASN A 195 -31.09 -5.73 16.14
C ASN A 195 -30.41 -4.89 17.23
N GLU A 196 -31.16 -4.06 17.95
CA GLU A 196 -30.64 -3.15 18.99
C GLU A 196 -29.98 -3.88 20.17
N VAL A 197 -30.29 -5.18 20.37
CA VAL A 197 -29.63 -6.00 21.41
C VAL A 197 -28.11 -6.02 21.25
N TRP A 198 -27.59 -5.85 20.01
CA TRP A 198 -26.17 -5.81 19.73
C TRP A 198 -25.45 -4.59 20.32
N VAL A 199 -26.17 -3.50 20.59
CA VAL A 199 -25.59 -2.28 21.21
C VAL A 199 -25.10 -2.59 22.62
N TRP A 200 -25.98 -3.09 23.49
CA TRP A 200 -25.61 -3.43 24.87
C TRP A 200 -24.87 -4.77 24.96
N GLY A 201 -25.14 -5.70 24.05
CA GLY A 201 -24.41 -6.97 23.95
C GLY A 201 -22.90 -6.77 23.74
N GLY A 202 -22.51 -5.85 22.86
CA GLY A 202 -21.09 -5.55 22.66
C GLY A 202 -20.45 -4.77 23.81
N MET A 203 -21.18 -3.90 24.52
CA MET A 203 -20.67 -3.25 25.74
C MET A 203 -20.36 -4.26 26.85
N VAL A 204 -21.27 -5.22 27.07
CA VAL A 204 -21.05 -6.30 28.04
C VAL A 204 -19.87 -7.18 27.62
N TYR A 205 -19.79 -7.53 26.32
CA TYR A 205 -18.66 -8.29 25.79
C TYR A 205 -17.33 -7.59 26.05
N LEU A 206 -17.21 -6.31 25.72
CA LEU A 206 -15.98 -5.54 25.93
C LEU A 206 -15.59 -5.48 27.42
N ALA A 207 -16.55 -5.26 28.31
CA ALA A 207 -16.30 -5.27 29.75
C ALA A 207 -15.81 -6.65 30.25
N VAL A 208 -16.39 -7.74 29.73
CA VAL A 208 -15.95 -9.11 30.05
C VAL A 208 -14.53 -9.36 29.52
N VAL A 209 -14.22 -8.95 28.30
CA VAL A 209 -12.89 -9.10 27.70
C VAL A 209 -11.82 -8.35 28.49
N VAL A 210 -12.10 -7.13 28.97
CA VAL A 210 -11.20 -6.39 29.87
C VAL A 210 -10.89 -7.24 31.11
N VAL A 211 -11.91 -7.74 31.80
CA VAL A 211 -11.74 -8.56 33.01
C VAL A 211 -10.95 -9.85 32.71
N LEU A 212 -11.23 -10.50 31.58
CA LEU A 212 -10.51 -11.70 31.15
C LEU A 212 -9.03 -11.43 30.88
N PHE A 213 -8.69 -10.33 30.20
CA PHE A 213 -7.29 -9.97 29.96
C PHE A 213 -6.57 -9.54 31.24
N VAL A 214 -7.23 -8.84 32.16
CA VAL A 214 -6.65 -8.52 33.48
C VAL A 214 -6.36 -9.80 34.28
N ALA A 215 -7.28 -10.76 34.26
CA ALA A 215 -7.10 -12.06 34.91
C ALA A 215 -5.97 -12.86 34.24
N ALA A 216 -5.92 -12.88 32.91
CA ALA A 216 -4.87 -13.53 32.15
C ALA A 216 -3.50 -12.90 32.41
N ALA A 217 -3.39 -11.56 32.40
CA ALA A 217 -2.16 -10.85 32.73
C ALA A 217 -1.69 -11.15 34.16
N SER A 218 -2.62 -11.17 35.11
CA SER A 218 -2.32 -11.50 36.52
C SER A 218 -1.81 -12.93 36.66
N TYR A 219 -2.47 -13.89 36.00
CA TYR A 219 -2.09 -15.29 36.00
C TYR A 219 -0.74 -15.51 35.31
N MET A 220 -0.55 -14.93 34.12
CA MET A 220 0.67 -15.05 33.35
C MET A 220 1.85 -14.39 34.06
N LEU A 221 1.68 -13.21 34.67
CA LEU A 221 2.76 -12.52 35.40
C LEU A 221 3.18 -13.29 36.67
N GLU A 222 2.29 -14.13 37.20
CA GLU A 222 2.60 -15.01 38.33
C GLU A 222 3.43 -16.23 37.90
N HIS A 223 3.12 -16.81 36.74
CA HIS A 223 3.68 -18.08 36.28
C HIS A 223 4.83 -17.96 35.27
N ILE A 224 4.93 -16.83 34.56
CA ILE A 224 5.93 -16.55 33.53
C ILE A 224 6.83 -15.44 34.06
N ARG A 225 8.12 -15.76 34.25
CA ARG A 225 9.12 -14.84 34.82
C ARG A 225 10.33 -14.73 33.92
N PHE A 226 10.83 -13.50 33.82
CA PHE A 226 11.99 -13.14 32.99
C PHE A 226 13.13 -12.51 33.82
N ASP A 227 13.20 -12.82 35.11
CA ASP A 227 14.25 -12.34 36.01
C ASP A 227 15.63 -12.83 35.54
N ALA A 228 16.56 -11.91 35.26
CA ALA A 228 17.98 -12.25 35.28
C ALA A 228 18.42 -12.55 36.74
N PRO A 229 19.24 -13.59 37.01
CA PRO A 229 19.80 -13.78 38.34
C PRO A 229 20.77 -12.63 38.63
N MET A 230 20.30 -11.65 39.39
CA MET A 230 21.18 -10.73 40.11
C MET A 230 22.07 -11.59 40.99
N ALA A 231 23.38 -11.47 40.80
CA ALA A 231 24.39 -11.99 41.69
C ALA A 231 24.08 -11.56 43.13
N THR A 232 23.42 -12.42 43.88
CA THR A 232 23.37 -12.31 45.33
C THR A 232 24.69 -12.83 45.85
N ASN A 233 25.57 -11.87 46.14
CA ASN A 233 26.66 -12.02 47.09
C ASN A 233 26.07 -12.52 48.40
N ASP A 234 25.96 -13.84 48.57
CA ASP A 234 25.75 -14.43 49.88
C ASP A 234 27.11 -14.85 50.43
N VAL A 235 27.48 -14.13 51.48
CA VAL A 235 28.73 -14.24 52.21
C VAL A 235 28.61 -15.43 53.16
N THR A 236 29.31 -16.51 52.87
CA THR A 236 29.84 -17.41 53.91
C THR A 236 31.23 -17.90 53.54
N SER A 237 32.21 -17.22 54.15
CA SER A 237 33.52 -17.71 54.61
C SER A 237 34.06 -19.03 54.03
N SER A 238 35.17 -18.97 53.31
CA SER A 238 36.50 -19.08 53.95
C SER A 238 37.63 -19.33 52.93
N ASN A 239 38.79 -18.71 53.21
CA ASN A 239 40.13 -19.21 52.88
C ASN A 239 40.64 -19.12 51.42
N ILE A 240 41.38 -18.03 51.10
CA ILE A 240 42.87 -18.02 50.94
C ILE A 240 43.36 -16.87 50.00
N LYS A 241 44.00 -15.89 50.65
CA LYS A 241 45.18 -15.06 50.32
C LYS A 241 45.71 -14.91 48.85
N ARG A 242 45.95 -13.62 48.52
CA ARG A 242 47.09 -13.00 47.77
C ARG A 242 47.11 -13.19 46.24
N SER A 243 47.50 -12.24 45.38
CA SER A 243 48.02 -10.85 45.45
C SER A 243 48.01 -10.26 44.02
N PRO A 244 47.78 -8.95 43.80
CA PRO A 244 47.84 -8.34 42.46
C PRO A 244 49.27 -7.84 42.22
N LYS A 245 50.05 -8.51 41.36
CA LYS A 245 51.37 -8.05 40.85
C LYS A 245 51.90 -9.01 39.78
N LYS A 246 51.28 -9.05 38.59
CA LYS A 246 51.90 -9.65 37.39
C LYS A 246 51.40 -9.13 36.04
N GLU A 247 50.47 -8.18 36.00
CA GLU A 247 49.95 -7.62 34.74
C GLU A 247 50.82 -6.52 34.10
N VAL A 248 51.83 -5.99 34.80
CA VAL A 248 52.63 -4.88 34.24
C VAL A 248 53.94 -5.34 33.57
N LYS A 249 54.22 -6.65 33.53
CA LYS A 249 55.47 -7.19 32.94
C LYS A 249 55.30 -8.04 31.69
N LEU A 250 54.07 -8.41 31.31
CA LEU A 250 53.81 -9.22 30.11
C LEU A 250 53.51 -8.37 28.87
N GLN A 251 53.03 -7.14 29.04
CA GLN A 251 52.67 -6.25 27.93
C GLN A 251 53.89 -5.59 27.26
N LEU A 252 55.04 -5.51 27.95
CA LEU A 252 56.29 -4.96 27.41
C LEU A 252 57.21 -6.01 26.76
N GLN A 253 56.83 -7.29 26.76
CA GLN A 253 57.57 -8.36 26.05
C GLN A 253 56.87 -8.80 24.75
N LEU A 254 55.60 -8.45 24.55
CA LEU A 254 54.84 -8.81 23.34
C LEU A 254 54.94 -7.77 22.21
N GLU A 255 55.35 -6.53 22.50
CA GLU A 255 55.56 -5.48 21.47
C GLU A 255 56.90 -5.59 20.72
N GLN A 256 57.83 -6.45 21.16
CA GLN A 256 59.12 -6.67 20.49
C GLN A 256 59.19 -7.90 19.58
N GLN A 257 58.10 -8.68 19.49
CA GLN A 257 58.11 -9.95 18.73
C GLN A 257 57.34 -9.89 17.39
N TYR A 258 56.69 -8.77 17.08
CA TYR A 258 55.91 -8.60 15.83
C TYR A 258 56.58 -7.74 14.75
N SER A 259 57.84 -7.34 14.92
CA SER A 259 58.56 -6.53 13.94
C SER A 259 59.45 -7.32 12.96
N ASN A 260 59.40 -8.67 12.95
CA ASN A 260 60.24 -9.49 12.06
C ASN A 260 59.53 -10.76 11.54
N ALA A 261 58.62 -10.64 10.58
CA ALA A 261 58.35 -11.66 9.55
C ALA A 261 57.45 -11.05 8.45
N GLY A 262 57.99 -10.93 7.24
CA GLY A 262 57.41 -10.15 6.14
C GLY A 262 56.48 -10.91 5.19
N ASN A 263 55.80 -10.10 4.36
CA ASN A 263 55.25 -10.31 3.02
C ASN A 263 54.81 -11.72 2.57
N VAL A 264 53.49 -11.89 2.36
CA VAL A 264 52.95 -12.57 1.17
C VAL A 264 51.59 -11.91 0.79
N ASP A 265 51.56 -11.27 -0.37
CA ASP A 265 50.34 -10.80 -1.07
C ASP A 265 49.71 -11.93 -1.90
N TYR A 266 48.37 -11.99 -1.96
CA TYR A 266 47.65 -12.55 -3.11
C TYR A 266 46.39 -11.76 -3.43
N TYR A 267 46.41 -11.07 -4.58
CA TYR A 267 45.24 -10.54 -5.30
C TYR A 267 44.63 -11.66 -6.17
N PHE A 268 43.29 -11.75 -6.23
CA PHE A 268 42.58 -12.52 -7.27
C PHE A 268 42.01 -11.56 -8.33
N LYS A 269 42.31 -11.84 -9.59
CA LYS A 269 42.07 -11.00 -10.77
C LYS A 269 40.89 -11.57 -11.57
N ILE A 270 39.97 -10.71 -12.01
CA ILE A 270 38.84 -11.04 -12.89
C ILE A 270 39.32 -11.13 -14.36
N GLY A 271 38.78 -12.09 -15.13
CA GLY A 271 38.99 -12.19 -16.59
C GLY A 271 38.08 -13.19 -17.32
N SER A 272 37.14 -12.63 -18.10
CA SER A 272 36.32 -13.11 -19.24
C SER A 272 36.59 -14.45 -19.96
N ALA A 273 35.48 -15.19 -20.18
CA ALA A 273 35.03 -16.12 -21.24
C ALA A 273 36.00 -16.69 -22.32
N ALA A 274 36.06 -18.03 -22.44
CA ALA A 274 35.52 -18.84 -23.57
C ALA A 274 35.99 -20.33 -23.53
N ALA A 275 35.00 -21.24 -23.58
CA ALA A 275 34.95 -22.59 -24.16
C ALA A 275 36.09 -23.65 -23.96
N SER A 276 35.65 -24.79 -23.41
CA SER A 276 35.99 -26.18 -23.78
C SER A 276 37.30 -26.80 -23.32
N SER A 277 37.24 -27.60 -22.24
CA SER A 277 37.71 -29.00 -22.25
C SER A 277 37.24 -29.72 -20.98
N ILE A 278 36.42 -30.75 -21.18
CA ILE A 278 36.00 -31.73 -20.19
C ILE A 278 37.24 -32.54 -19.79
N ILE A 279 37.58 -32.54 -18.50
CA ILE A 279 38.47 -33.54 -17.91
C ILE A 279 37.62 -34.34 -16.92
N PHE A 280 37.27 -35.56 -17.34
CA PHE A 280 36.86 -36.63 -16.42
C PHE A 280 38.04 -36.94 -15.50
N VAL A 281 37.90 -36.67 -14.21
CA VAL A 281 38.74 -37.33 -13.19
C VAL A 281 37.93 -38.47 -12.62
N SER A 282 38.28 -39.65 -13.12
CA SER A 282 37.95 -40.99 -12.60
C SER A 282 38.16 -41.09 -11.09
N ASP A 283 37.24 -41.82 -10.46
CA ASP A 283 37.32 -42.43 -9.13
C ASP A 283 38.76 -42.69 -8.67
N THR A 284 39.18 -41.95 -7.64
CA THR A 284 40.24 -42.39 -6.74
C THR A 284 39.61 -42.81 -5.44
N ALA A 285 39.63 -44.12 -5.22
CA ALA A 285 39.26 -44.81 -3.99
C ALA A 285 39.70 -44.02 -2.75
N ILE A 286 38.71 -43.52 -2.01
CA ILE A 286 38.91 -43.00 -0.66
C ILE A 286 39.20 -44.20 0.22
N HIS A 287 40.35 -44.16 0.88
CA HIS A 287 40.75 -45.07 1.92
C HIS A 287 39.61 -45.30 2.92
N ASP A 288 39.37 -46.57 3.20
CA ASP A 288 38.44 -47.10 4.21
C ASP A 288 38.98 -46.76 5.62
N GLU A 289 39.00 -45.47 6.00
CA GLU A 289 39.15 -45.07 7.39
C GLU A 289 37.93 -45.55 8.15
N LYS A 290 38.15 -46.39 9.18
CA LYS A 290 37.09 -46.90 10.05
C LYS A 290 36.24 -45.75 10.55
N LYS A 291 35.00 -45.65 10.04
CA LYS A 291 34.03 -44.67 10.52
C LYS A 291 33.80 -44.87 12.03
N PRO A 292 33.76 -43.80 12.84
CA PRO A 292 33.64 -43.89 14.29
C PRO A 292 32.25 -44.35 14.78
N PHE A 293 31.31 -44.60 13.86
CA PHE A 293 29.95 -45.07 14.13
C PHE A 293 29.48 -46.00 12.99
N GLU A 294 28.52 -46.88 13.29
CA GLU A 294 27.86 -47.72 12.28
C GLU A 294 26.69 -46.96 11.62
N PRO A 295 26.60 -46.86 10.28
CA PRO A 295 25.46 -46.25 9.60
C PRO A 295 24.14 -46.99 9.89
N VAL A 296 23.07 -46.26 10.23
CA VAL A 296 21.77 -46.84 10.62
C VAL A 296 20.62 -46.30 9.79
N THR A 297 19.95 -47.16 9.04
CA THR A 297 18.68 -46.87 8.37
C THR A 297 17.55 -46.88 9.40
N LEU A 298 16.78 -45.81 9.47
CA LEU A 298 15.59 -45.70 10.30
C LEU A 298 14.35 -45.92 9.42
N ALA A 299 13.47 -46.85 9.79
CA ALA A 299 12.19 -47.05 9.10
C ALA A 299 11.05 -47.18 10.11
N PHE A 300 9.86 -46.73 9.73
CA PHE A 300 8.65 -46.89 10.54
C PHE A 300 7.44 -47.15 9.65
N THR A 301 6.56 -48.06 10.06
CA THR A 301 5.42 -48.53 9.27
C THR A 301 4.14 -48.51 10.09
N ASN A 302 3.08 -47.97 9.47
CA ASN A 302 1.72 -47.84 10.00
C ASN A 302 1.71 -47.32 11.44
N LEU A 303 2.46 -46.24 11.69
CA LEU A 303 2.67 -45.70 13.02
C LEU A 303 1.46 -44.86 13.46
N TRP A 304 0.87 -45.23 14.60
CA TRP A 304 -0.17 -44.48 15.30
C TRP A 304 0.27 -44.16 16.72
N TYR A 305 -0.12 -42.99 17.21
CA TYR A 305 0.12 -42.60 18.60
C TYR A 305 -1.15 -42.02 19.20
N SER A 306 -1.61 -42.62 20.30
CA SER A 306 -2.85 -42.25 20.97
C SER A 306 -2.59 -41.86 22.42
N VAL A 307 -3.24 -40.79 22.89
CA VAL A 307 -3.18 -40.34 24.28
C VAL A 307 -4.58 -40.42 24.91
N LYS A 308 -4.67 -40.97 26.12
CA LYS A 308 -5.92 -41.01 26.88
C LYS A 308 -6.13 -39.69 27.62
N THR A 309 -7.25 -39.02 27.36
CA THR A 309 -7.77 -37.91 28.17
C THR A 309 -8.93 -38.39 29.03
N GLU A 310 -9.34 -37.63 30.05
CA GLU A 310 -10.42 -37.99 30.99
C GLU A 310 -11.76 -38.33 30.32
N HIS A 311 -11.99 -37.85 29.09
CA HIS A 311 -13.24 -38.03 28.36
C HIS A 311 -13.11 -38.89 27.08
N ALA A 312 -11.92 -39.04 26.49
CA ALA A 312 -11.71 -39.84 25.27
C ALA A 312 -10.23 -40.21 25.00
N SER A 313 -10.00 -41.27 24.22
CA SER A 313 -8.68 -41.54 23.61
C SER A 313 -8.56 -40.74 22.31
N ILE A 314 -7.53 -39.88 22.22
CA ILE A 314 -7.28 -39.03 21.06
C ILE A 314 -6.07 -39.56 20.30
N ASP A 315 -6.26 -39.84 19.01
CA ASP A 315 -5.18 -40.23 18.09
C ASP A 315 -4.46 -38.97 17.58
N LEU A 316 -3.21 -38.81 17.98
CA LEU A 316 -2.32 -37.71 17.62
C LEU A 316 -1.47 -37.99 16.37
N LEU A 317 -1.22 -39.27 16.07
CA LEU A 317 -0.63 -39.72 14.80
C LEU A 317 -1.50 -40.84 14.23
N LYS A 318 -1.76 -40.78 12.93
CA LYS A 318 -2.68 -41.67 12.21
C LYS A 318 -2.01 -42.17 10.95
N ASP A 319 -1.62 -43.44 10.97
CA ASP A 319 -1.12 -44.18 9.83
C ASP A 319 0.08 -43.54 9.12
N VAL A 320 1.17 -43.34 9.87
CA VAL A 320 2.38 -42.68 9.38
C VAL A 320 3.44 -43.73 9.04
N SER A 321 3.88 -43.77 7.77
CA SER A 321 4.90 -44.71 7.27
C SER A 321 6.01 -43.98 6.50
N GLY A 322 7.28 -44.26 6.80
CA GLY A 322 8.41 -43.60 6.16
C GLY A 322 9.77 -44.19 6.54
N TYR A 323 10.83 -43.68 5.92
CA TYR A 323 12.20 -44.10 6.21
C TYR A 323 13.21 -42.94 6.09
N ALA A 324 14.39 -43.10 6.68
CA ALA A 324 15.53 -42.21 6.55
C ALA A 324 16.81 -43.06 6.38
N LEU A 325 17.62 -42.70 5.38
CA LEU A 325 18.79 -43.48 4.96
C LEU A 325 20.09 -42.87 5.54
N PRO A 326 21.13 -43.68 5.71
CA PRO A 326 22.44 -43.15 6.07
C PRO A 326 23.01 -42.27 4.96
N GLY A 327 23.64 -41.16 5.34
CA GLY A 327 24.15 -40.19 4.38
C GLY A 327 23.10 -39.18 3.89
N THR A 328 21.84 -39.32 4.32
CA THR A 328 20.74 -38.45 3.88
C THR A 328 20.18 -37.58 5.00
N MET A 329 19.61 -36.44 4.59
CA MET A 329 18.86 -35.53 5.43
C MET A 329 17.38 -35.62 5.06
N THR A 330 16.55 -36.03 6.02
CA THR A 330 15.09 -36.10 5.87
C THR A 330 14.43 -34.93 6.59
N ALA A 331 13.71 -34.09 5.85
CA ALA A 331 12.90 -33.01 6.38
C ALA A 331 11.54 -33.51 6.85
N LEU A 332 11.17 -33.19 8.08
CA LEU A 332 9.83 -33.39 8.62
C LEU A 332 9.09 -32.04 8.69
N MET A 333 8.06 -31.90 7.86
CA MET A 333 7.28 -30.67 7.70
C MET A 333 5.79 -30.87 7.96
N GLY A 334 5.07 -29.76 8.14
CA GLY A 334 3.66 -29.74 8.46
C GLY A 334 3.30 -28.51 9.27
N SER A 335 2.02 -28.14 9.29
CA SER A 335 1.54 -26.99 10.07
C SER A 335 1.79 -27.15 11.57
N SER A 336 1.72 -26.06 12.34
CA SER A 336 1.77 -26.15 13.80
C SER A 336 0.61 -27.01 14.31
N GLY A 337 0.91 -27.97 15.20
CA GLY A 337 -0.06 -28.97 15.66
C GLY A 337 -0.33 -30.14 14.69
N ALA A 338 0.45 -30.30 13.62
CA ALA A 338 0.38 -31.47 12.72
C ALA A 338 0.93 -32.77 13.35
N GLY A 339 1.63 -32.68 14.48
CA GLY A 339 2.26 -33.83 15.13
C GLY A 339 3.73 -34.06 14.75
N LYS A 340 4.44 -33.06 14.19
CA LYS A 340 5.88 -33.17 13.81
C LYS A 340 6.77 -33.62 14.98
N THR A 341 6.82 -32.82 16.05
CA THR A 341 7.57 -33.15 17.27
C THR A 341 7.02 -34.42 17.92
N THR A 342 5.71 -34.69 17.80
CA THR A 342 5.12 -35.94 18.31
C THR A 342 5.65 -37.16 17.55
N LEU A 343 5.71 -37.11 16.22
CA LEU A 343 6.29 -38.15 15.38
C LEU A 343 7.78 -38.33 15.70
N MET A 344 8.53 -37.23 15.76
CA MET A 344 9.96 -37.25 16.10
C MET A 344 10.22 -37.85 17.48
N ASP A 345 9.43 -37.49 18.49
CA ASP A 345 9.55 -38.04 19.85
C ASP A 345 9.20 -39.54 19.91
N VAL A 346 8.22 -39.99 19.10
CA VAL A 346 7.83 -41.40 19.05
C VAL A 346 8.94 -42.24 18.38
N ILE A 347 9.48 -41.80 17.24
CA ILE A 347 10.57 -42.50 16.56
C ILE A 347 11.89 -42.44 17.35
N ALA A 348 12.12 -41.38 18.14
CA ALA A 348 13.24 -41.27 19.06
C ALA A 348 13.01 -42.01 20.41
N GLY A 349 11.86 -42.66 20.59
CA GLY A 349 11.56 -43.44 21.81
C GLY A 349 11.43 -42.61 23.09
N ARG A 350 11.03 -41.33 22.99
CA ARG A 350 10.93 -40.37 24.10
C ARG A 350 9.51 -40.25 24.69
N LYS A 351 8.47 -40.74 24.01
CA LYS A 351 7.09 -40.73 24.55
C LYS A 351 6.80 -41.96 25.42
N SER A 352 6.44 -41.73 26.68
CA SER A 352 6.11 -42.77 27.67
C SER A 352 4.63 -42.80 28.12
N GLY A 353 3.86 -41.75 27.84
CA GLY A 353 2.49 -41.57 28.37
C GLY A 353 1.33 -42.00 27.46
N GLY A 354 1.60 -42.54 26.26
CA GLY A 354 0.58 -42.91 25.27
C GLY A 354 0.78 -44.31 24.68
N SER A 355 -0.19 -44.80 23.90
CA SER A 355 -0.09 -46.09 23.21
C SER A 355 0.40 -45.90 21.78
N ILE A 356 1.52 -46.55 21.46
CA ILE A 356 2.09 -46.62 20.10
C ILE A 356 1.56 -47.88 19.41
N ARG A 357 1.07 -47.76 18.17
CA ARG A 357 0.76 -48.90 17.27
C ARG A 357 1.60 -48.73 16.01
N GLY A 358 1.98 -49.84 15.36
CA GLY A 358 2.92 -49.84 14.24
C GLY A 358 4.31 -50.29 14.66
N GLU A 359 5.24 -50.31 13.71
CA GLU A 359 6.60 -50.84 13.91
C GLU A 359 7.64 -49.77 13.62
N ILE A 360 8.70 -49.71 14.45
CA ILE A 360 9.90 -48.88 14.22
C ILE A 360 11.07 -49.85 14.07
N MET A 361 11.86 -49.67 13.03
CA MET A 361 12.96 -50.56 12.64
C MET A 361 14.26 -49.78 12.47
N LEU A 362 15.36 -50.38 12.93
CA LEU A 362 16.73 -49.90 12.72
C LEU A 362 17.48 -50.97 11.91
N ASN A 363 17.96 -50.63 10.71
CA ASN A 363 18.61 -51.57 9.77
C ASN A 363 17.79 -52.86 9.50
N GLY A 364 16.46 -52.75 9.47
CA GLY A 364 15.58 -53.89 9.23
C GLY A 364 15.22 -54.73 10.46
N PHE A 365 15.72 -54.39 11.65
CA PHE A 365 15.37 -55.05 12.91
C PHE A 365 14.45 -54.17 13.76
N LEU A 366 13.50 -54.78 14.49
CA LEU A 366 12.63 -54.06 15.43
C LEU A 366 13.45 -53.27 16.46
N ALA A 367 13.15 -51.98 16.57
CA ALA A 367 13.88 -51.04 17.40
C ALA A 367 13.52 -51.22 18.88
N THR A 368 14.47 -51.70 19.68
CA THR A 368 14.32 -51.71 21.14
C THR A 368 14.60 -50.33 21.72
N GLU A 369 13.95 -49.96 22.82
CA GLU A 369 14.17 -48.67 23.49
C GLU A 369 15.65 -48.42 23.84
N ARG A 370 16.36 -49.49 24.24
CA ARG A 370 17.80 -49.45 24.52
C ARG A 370 18.65 -49.22 23.28
N ALA A 371 18.27 -49.78 22.13
CA ALA A 371 18.97 -49.57 20.87
C ALA A 371 18.80 -48.13 20.40
N ILE A 372 17.55 -47.63 20.37
CA ILE A 372 17.22 -46.24 19.99
C ILE A 372 18.05 -45.25 20.84
N ARG A 373 17.96 -45.31 22.17
CA ARG A 373 18.69 -44.38 23.06
C ARG A 373 20.21 -44.40 22.91
N ARG A 374 20.79 -45.50 22.42
CA ARG A 374 22.25 -45.63 22.24
C ARG A 374 22.74 -45.20 20.86
N CYS A 375 21.93 -45.36 19.81
CA CYS A 375 22.33 -45.01 18.45
C CYS A 375 21.83 -43.63 18.00
N THR A 376 20.95 -42.98 18.76
CA THR A 376 20.36 -41.67 18.40
C THR A 376 20.92 -40.53 19.23
N GLY A 377 21.23 -39.39 18.60
CA GLY A 377 21.37 -38.08 19.25
C GLY A 377 20.10 -37.27 19.03
N TYR A 378 19.69 -36.46 20.00
CA TYR A 378 18.47 -35.65 19.90
C TYR A 378 18.77 -34.23 20.36
N CYS A 379 18.73 -33.28 19.42
CA CYS A 379 18.83 -31.86 19.73
C CYS A 379 17.43 -31.28 19.95
N GLU A 380 17.19 -30.80 21.17
CA GLU A 380 15.95 -30.11 21.52
C GLU A 380 15.91 -28.68 20.95
N GLN A 381 14.71 -28.09 20.93
CA GLN A 381 14.50 -26.72 20.45
C GLN A 381 15.21 -25.67 21.34
N GLN A 382 15.40 -25.92 22.64
CA GLN A 382 16.07 -24.99 23.57
C GLN A 382 17.54 -25.38 23.81
N ASP A 383 18.45 -24.41 23.70
CA ASP A 383 19.88 -24.60 23.92
C ASP A 383 20.25 -24.41 25.39
N THR A 384 20.33 -25.50 26.15
CA THR A 384 20.68 -25.45 27.59
C THR A 384 22.12 -25.92 27.82
N HIS A 385 22.99 -25.01 28.24
CA HIS A 385 24.41 -25.30 28.53
C HIS A 385 24.89 -24.60 29.81
N SER A 386 25.98 -25.10 30.39
CA SER A 386 26.65 -24.46 31.54
C SER A 386 27.35 -23.18 31.09
N GLU A 387 26.88 -22.01 31.54
CA GLU A 387 27.45 -20.71 31.15
C GLU A 387 28.91 -20.50 31.59
N GLY A 388 29.35 -21.21 32.64
CA GLY A 388 30.70 -21.10 33.19
C GLY A 388 31.75 -21.95 32.46
N SER A 389 31.34 -22.83 31.54
CA SER A 389 32.22 -23.74 30.80
C SER A 389 32.63 -23.14 29.46
N THR A 390 33.76 -23.58 28.92
CA THR A 390 34.12 -23.30 27.51
C THR A 390 33.40 -24.23 26.54
N ILE A 391 33.32 -23.85 25.26
CA ILE A 391 32.74 -24.69 24.20
C ILE A 391 33.45 -26.04 24.14
N ARG A 392 34.79 -26.05 24.19
CA ARG A 392 35.60 -27.27 24.19
C ARG A 392 35.34 -28.14 25.43
N GLU A 393 35.20 -27.53 26.61
CA GLU A 393 34.89 -28.25 27.85
C GLU A 393 33.51 -28.93 27.79
N ALA A 394 32.49 -28.25 27.25
CA ALA A 394 31.15 -28.83 27.11
C ALA A 394 31.13 -30.05 26.17
N LEU A 395 31.81 -29.96 25.01
CA LEU A 395 31.97 -31.09 24.09
C LEU A 395 32.76 -32.24 24.71
N THR A 396 33.87 -31.93 25.39
CA THR A 396 34.70 -32.92 26.08
C THR A 396 33.93 -33.64 27.17
N PHE A 397 33.13 -32.91 27.95
CA PHE A 397 32.28 -33.47 28.99
C PHE A 397 31.26 -34.47 28.43
N SER A 398 30.61 -34.11 27.30
CA SER A 398 29.69 -35.01 26.60
C SER A 398 30.38 -36.27 26.10
N ALA A 399 31.52 -36.13 25.41
CA ALA A 399 32.30 -37.25 24.88
C ALA A 399 32.76 -38.22 25.98
N LEU A 400 33.23 -37.69 27.12
CA LEU A 400 33.68 -38.51 28.25
C LEU A 400 32.57 -39.38 28.84
N LEU A 401 31.36 -38.82 28.97
CA LEU A 401 30.23 -39.48 29.63
C LEU A 401 29.40 -40.37 28.72
N ARG A 402 29.26 -40.03 27.43
CA ARG A 402 28.32 -40.69 26.52
C ARG A 402 28.99 -41.72 25.61
N GLN A 403 30.30 -41.61 25.37
CA GLN A 403 31.05 -42.64 24.65
C GLN A 403 31.47 -43.78 25.57
N ASP A 404 31.58 -44.99 25.02
CA ASP A 404 31.95 -46.21 25.76
C ASP A 404 33.26 -46.03 26.56
N SER A 405 33.37 -46.68 27.71
CA SER A 405 34.56 -46.68 28.55
C SER A 405 35.78 -47.33 27.87
N ASN A 406 35.55 -48.19 26.87
CA ASN A 406 36.60 -48.85 26.10
C ASN A 406 37.29 -47.93 25.08
N ILE A 407 36.72 -46.75 24.81
CA ILE A 407 37.31 -45.75 23.91
C ILE A 407 38.36 -44.94 24.69
N SER A 408 39.57 -44.85 24.15
CA SER A 408 40.68 -44.14 24.80
C SER A 408 40.39 -42.64 24.95
N LEU A 409 41.02 -42.00 25.94
CA LEU A 409 40.86 -40.57 26.18
C LEU A 409 41.29 -39.73 24.97
N GLU A 410 42.33 -40.17 24.27
CA GLU A 410 42.84 -39.56 23.04
C GLU A 410 41.80 -39.63 21.91
N ALA A 411 41.16 -40.77 21.70
CA ALA A 411 40.11 -40.91 20.69
C ALA A 411 38.86 -40.08 21.04
N LYS A 412 38.51 -39.99 22.34
CA LYS A 412 37.44 -39.09 22.80
C LYS A 412 37.76 -37.62 22.51
N ARG A 413 39.02 -37.20 22.69
CA ARG A 413 39.47 -35.85 22.33
C ARG A 413 39.45 -35.60 20.82
N GLU A 414 39.87 -36.56 20.03
CA GLU A 414 39.83 -36.48 18.57
C GLU A 414 38.39 -36.28 18.06
N SER A 415 37.42 -36.99 18.65
CA SER A 415 36.00 -36.79 18.33
C SER A 415 35.48 -35.38 18.67
N VAL A 416 36.06 -34.71 19.67
CA VAL A 416 35.74 -33.32 20.00
C VAL A 416 36.31 -32.37 18.96
N GLU A 417 37.55 -32.59 18.50
CA GLU A 417 38.12 -31.79 17.41
C GLU A 417 37.36 -31.97 16.10
N GLU A 418 36.93 -33.20 15.78
CA GLU A 418 36.06 -33.49 14.63
C GLU A 418 34.76 -32.67 14.71
N CYS A 419 34.12 -32.62 15.88
CA CYS A 419 32.90 -31.83 16.09
C CYS A 419 33.14 -30.33 15.92
N LEU A 420 34.27 -29.81 16.44
CA LEU A 420 34.63 -28.41 16.30
C LEU A 420 34.87 -28.03 14.83
N ASP A 421 35.44 -28.92 14.03
CA ASP A 421 35.71 -28.71 12.61
C ASP A 421 34.42 -28.81 11.77
N LEU A 422 33.60 -29.85 11.98
CA LEU A 422 32.34 -30.04 11.25
C LEU A 422 31.36 -28.87 11.43
N LEU A 423 31.33 -28.28 12.63
CA LEU A 423 30.41 -27.20 12.99
C LEU A 423 31.06 -25.81 12.94
N GLY A 424 32.33 -25.71 12.56
CA GLY A 424 33.03 -24.42 12.41
C GLY A 424 33.18 -23.63 13.72
N LEU A 425 33.43 -24.32 14.84
CA LEU A 425 33.54 -23.75 16.19
C LEU A 425 35.00 -23.49 16.63
N ARG A 426 35.99 -23.83 15.81
CA ARG A 426 37.41 -23.82 16.19
C ARG A 426 37.94 -22.49 16.70
N LEU A 427 37.50 -21.37 16.11
CA LEU A 427 37.94 -20.02 16.50
C LEU A 427 37.42 -19.59 17.88
N ILE A 428 36.36 -20.24 18.38
CA ILE A 428 35.69 -19.90 19.63
C ILE A 428 35.75 -21.03 20.66
N ALA A 429 36.44 -22.13 20.36
CA ALA A 429 36.43 -23.35 21.16
C ALA A 429 36.84 -23.12 22.63
N ASP A 430 37.85 -22.27 22.86
CA ASP A 430 38.40 -21.99 24.19
C ASP A 430 37.79 -20.75 24.86
N GLN A 431 36.69 -20.23 24.30
CA GLN A 431 35.92 -19.13 24.88
C GLN A 431 34.79 -19.66 25.77
N VAL A 432 34.46 -18.90 26.82
CA VAL A 432 33.37 -19.21 27.74
C VAL A 432 32.01 -19.05 27.04
N ILE A 433 31.09 -19.97 27.32
CA ILE A 433 29.74 -20.04 26.71
C ILE A 433 28.89 -18.80 27.02
N ARG A 434 29.13 -18.12 28.15
CA ARG A 434 28.42 -16.89 28.50
C ARG A 434 28.60 -15.80 27.43
N GLY A 435 27.47 -15.28 26.95
CA GLY A 435 27.44 -14.18 25.97
C GLY A 435 27.78 -14.59 24.53
N ARG A 436 27.68 -15.88 24.17
CA ARG A 436 27.79 -16.35 22.78
C ARG A 436 26.51 -16.06 21.99
N SER A 437 26.61 -15.95 20.66
CA SER A 437 25.45 -15.73 19.79
C SER A 437 24.54 -16.95 19.75
N GLN A 438 23.26 -16.75 19.42
CA GLN A 438 22.28 -17.86 19.32
C GLN A 438 22.70 -18.92 18.29
N GLU A 439 23.29 -18.49 17.17
CA GLU A 439 23.86 -19.38 16.16
C GLU A 439 25.03 -20.22 16.72
N GLN A 440 25.94 -19.61 17.49
CA GLN A 440 27.03 -20.34 18.16
C GLN A 440 26.49 -21.33 19.20
N MET A 441 25.43 -20.96 19.92
CA MET A 441 24.75 -21.83 20.89
C MET A 441 24.09 -23.03 20.20
N LYS A 442 23.42 -22.83 19.07
CA LYS A 442 22.83 -23.92 18.28
C LYS A 442 23.88 -24.89 17.75
N ARG A 443 24.98 -24.36 17.21
CA ARG A 443 26.13 -25.18 16.80
C ARG A 443 26.71 -25.95 17.98
N LEU A 444 26.82 -25.35 19.16
CA LEU A 444 27.25 -26.05 20.36
C LEU A 444 26.28 -27.18 20.76
N THR A 445 24.96 -26.95 20.74
CA THR A 445 23.95 -27.98 21.05
C THR A 445 24.06 -29.18 20.12
N ILE A 446 24.18 -28.93 18.81
CA ILE A 446 24.41 -29.98 17.82
C ILE A 446 25.74 -30.69 18.09
N GLY A 447 26.78 -29.95 18.43
CA GLY A 447 28.10 -30.49 18.77
C GLY A 447 28.07 -31.37 20.01
N VAL A 448 27.32 -31.00 21.06
CA VAL A 448 27.21 -31.78 22.30
C VAL A 448 26.55 -33.13 22.04
N GLU A 449 25.53 -33.18 21.18
CA GLU A 449 24.92 -34.45 20.74
C GLU A 449 25.85 -35.23 19.80
N LEU A 450 26.54 -34.56 18.88
CA LEU A 450 27.47 -35.17 17.94
C LEU A 450 28.71 -35.76 18.62
N ALA A 451 29.17 -35.14 19.71
CA ALA A 451 30.29 -35.61 20.53
C ALA A 451 30.03 -36.98 21.17
N ALA A 452 28.77 -37.43 21.25
CA ALA A 452 28.41 -38.78 21.66
C ALA A 452 28.56 -39.82 20.53
N GLN A 453 28.93 -39.40 19.32
CA GLN A 453 29.07 -40.21 18.11
C GLN A 453 27.80 -41.01 17.74
N PRO A 454 26.62 -40.35 17.60
CA PRO A 454 25.39 -41.04 17.22
C PRO A 454 25.38 -41.42 15.73
N SER A 455 24.67 -42.52 15.42
CA SER A 455 24.42 -42.98 14.05
C SER A 455 23.23 -42.29 13.39
N VAL A 456 22.22 -41.94 14.19
CA VAL A 456 21.01 -41.21 13.78
C VAL A 456 20.94 -39.91 14.58
N LEU A 457 20.75 -38.77 13.91
CA LEU A 457 20.65 -37.47 14.56
C LEU A 457 19.26 -36.88 14.32
N PHE A 458 18.53 -36.66 15.40
CA PHE A 458 17.27 -35.92 15.42
C PHE A 458 17.53 -34.45 15.77
N LEU A 459 16.99 -33.54 14.96
CA LEU A 459 17.10 -32.10 15.18
C LEU A 459 15.71 -31.48 15.20
N ASP A 460 15.25 -31.03 16.37
CA ASP A 460 13.95 -30.36 16.48
C ASP A 460 14.11 -28.85 16.25
N GLU A 461 13.67 -28.39 15.09
CA GLU A 461 13.70 -27.00 14.62
C GLU A 461 15.09 -26.33 14.77
N PRO A 462 16.17 -26.88 14.15
CA PRO A 462 17.53 -26.38 14.32
C PRO A 462 17.74 -24.95 13.79
N THR A 463 16.79 -24.44 12.98
CA THR A 463 16.79 -23.09 12.42
C THR A 463 15.93 -22.10 13.19
N SER A 464 15.27 -22.53 14.28
CA SER A 464 14.35 -21.67 15.04
C SER A 464 15.09 -20.53 15.75
N GLY A 465 14.56 -19.31 15.58
CA GLY A 465 15.09 -18.09 16.18
C GLY A 465 16.39 -17.58 15.54
N LEU A 466 16.76 -18.08 14.36
CA LEU A 466 17.95 -17.66 13.62
C LEU A 466 17.58 -16.91 12.35
N ASP A 467 18.42 -15.97 11.95
CA ASP A 467 18.35 -15.37 10.61
C ASP A 467 18.73 -16.39 9.53
N ALA A 468 18.32 -16.14 8.29
CA ALA A 468 18.49 -17.09 7.18
C ALA A 468 19.96 -17.48 6.92
N ASN A 469 20.92 -16.57 7.15
CA ASN A 469 22.34 -16.85 6.95
C ASN A 469 22.90 -17.73 8.07
N SER A 470 22.61 -17.37 9.34
CA SER A 470 22.94 -18.22 10.49
C SER A 470 22.32 -19.61 10.40
N ALA A 471 21.05 -19.68 9.99
CA ALA A 471 20.34 -20.93 9.73
C ALA A 471 21.03 -21.74 8.62
N LYS A 472 21.44 -21.09 7.52
CA LYS A 472 22.20 -21.74 6.44
C LYS A 472 23.55 -22.27 6.91
N ILE A 473 24.32 -21.51 7.69
CA ILE A 473 25.61 -21.95 8.25
C ILE A 473 25.44 -23.21 9.10
N ILE A 474 24.40 -23.25 9.94
CA ILE A 474 24.07 -24.43 10.75
C ILE A 474 23.67 -25.60 9.86
N MET A 475 22.79 -25.38 8.88
CA MET A 475 22.30 -26.43 8.01
C MET A 475 23.38 -26.97 7.07
N ASP A 476 24.34 -26.15 6.64
CA ASP A 476 25.55 -26.58 5.94
C ASP A 476 26.44 -27.44 6.85
N GLY A 477 26.56 -27.07 8.13
CA GLY A 477 27.19 -27.90 9.15
C GLY A 477 26.49 -29.25 9.32
N VAL A 478 25.16 -29.27 9.40
CA VAL A 478 24.34 -30.48 9.49
C VAL A 478 24.47 -31.33 8.22
N ARG A 479 24.54 -30.71 7.04
CA ARG A 479 24.80 -31.40 5.76
C ARG A 479 26.17 -32.07 5.75
N LYS A 480 27.21 -31.41 6.28
CA LYS A 480 28.53 -32.03 6.48
C LYS A 480 28.44 -33.22 7.42
N VAL A 481 27.67 -33.12 8.51
CA VAL A 481 27.42 -34.23 9.44
C VAL A 481 26.70 -35.39 8.72
N ALA A 482 25.68 -35.13 7.92
CA ALA A 482 25.00 -36.17 7.13
C ALA A 482 25.99 -36.83 6.15
N ASN A 483 26.81 -36.05 5.45
CA ASN A 483 27.81 -36.55 4.47
C ASN A 483 28.85 -37.51 5.06
N THR A 484 29.05 -37.52 6.39
CA THR A 484 29.89 -38.54 7.05
C THR A 484 29.28 -39.95 7.00
N GLY A 485 27.99 -40.07 6.62
CA GLY A 485 27.23 -41.31 6.59
C GLY A 485 26.23 -41.46 7.73
N ARG A 486 25.96 -40.39 8.50
CA ARG A 486 24.92 -40.37 9.55
C ARG A 486 23.55 -40.17 8.92
N THR A 487 22.53 -40.72 9.56
CA THR A 487 21.13 -40.49 9.18
C THR A 487 20.62 -39.27 9.94
N VAL A 488 20.18 -38.23 9.22
CA VAL A 488 19.69 -37.00 9.87
C VAL A 488 18.20 -36.84 9.60
N VAL A 489 17.41 -36.65 10.66
CA VAL A 489 15.99 -36.32 10.55
C VAL A 489 15.76 -35.03 11.31
N CYS A 490 15.28 -33.99 10.63
CA CYS A 490 15.02 -32.72 11.30
C CYS A 490 13.61 -32.21 11.04
N THR A 491 12.99 -31.61 12.05
CA THR A 491 11.79 -30.81 11.86
C THR A 491 12.22 -29.45 11.37
N ILE A 492 11.56 -28.96 10.33
CA ILE A 492 11.76 -27.57 9.89
C ILE A 492 10.42 -26.88 9.74
N HIS A 493 10.37 -25.70 10.33
CA HIS A 493 9.27 -24.78 10.22
C HIS A 493 9.69 -23.64 9.27
N GLN A 494 9.11 -23.63 8.05
CA GLN A 494 9.33 -22.60 7.02
C GLN A 494 10.82 -22.39 6.63
N PRO A 495 11.49 -23.34 5.94
CA PRO A 495 12.84 -23.11 5.45
C PRO A 495 12.89 -22.10 4.31
N SER A 496 14.02 -21.40 4.18
CA SER A 496 14.39 -20.75 2.93
C SER A 496 14.60 -21.80 1.82
N SER A 497 14.51 -21.39 0.56
CA SER A 497 14.76 -22.28 -0.60
C SER A 497 16.13 -22.96 -0.51
N ASP A 498 17.17 -22.21 -0.13
CA ASP A 498 18.52 -22.72 0.01
C ASP A 498 18.63 -23.84 1.04
N ILE A 499 17.94 -23.70 2.19
CA ILE A 499 17.91 -24.72 3.24
C ILE A 499 17.05 -25.91 2.80
N PHE A 500 15.96 -25.65 2.09
CA PHE A 500 15.07 -26.69 1.57
C PHE A 500 15.81 -27.65 0.62
N PHE A 501 16.67 -27.12 -0.25
CA PHE A 501 17.44 -27.93 -1.19
C PHE A 501 18.61 -28.71 -0.57
N LEU A 502 18.90 -28.53 0.74
CA LEU A 502 19.87 -29.38 1.44
C LEU A 502 19.30 -30.77 1.82
N PHE A 503 17.97 -30.93 1.75
CA PHE A 503 17.27 -32.17 2.09
C PHE A 503 17.21 -33.15 0.92
N ASP A 504 17.40 -34.42 1.23
CA ASP A 504 17.29 -35.50 0.26
C ASP A 504 15.86 -36.06 0.18
N SER A 505 15.13 -36.03 1.30
CA SER A 505 13.76 -36.56 1.41
C SER A 505 12.87 -35.63 2.24
N LEU A 506 11.58 -35.61 1.93
CA LEU A 506 10.57 -34.79 2.60
C LEU A 506 9.43 -35.69 3.11
N LEU A 507 9.05 -35.49 4.37
CA LEU A 507 7.85 -36.06 4.99
C LEU A 507 6.93 -34.92 5.45
N VAL A 508 5.70 -34.89 4.96
CA VAL A 508 4.70 -33.85 5.28
C VAL A 508 3.55 -34.42 6.10
N LEU A 509 3.26 -33.79 7.23
CA LEU A 509 2.11 -34.10 8.09
C LEU A 509 1.03 -33.00 7.99
N LYS A 510 -0.24 -33.41 8.03
CA LYS A 510 -1.39 -32.50 8.19
C LYS A 510 -1.85 -32.43 9.64
N ARG A 511 -2.61 -31.36 9.96
CA ARG A 511 -3.28 -31.20 11.26
C ARG A 511 -4.13 -32.46 11.55
N GLY A 512 -3.97 -33.01 12.75
CA GLY A 512 -4.63 -34.26 13.16
C GLY A 512 -3.80 -35.53 12.93
N GLY A 513 -2.50 -35.41 12.62
CA GLY A 513 -1.54 -36.51 12.72
C GLY A 513 -1.43 -37.41 11.51
N GLY A 514 -2.08 -37.06 10.40
CA GLY A 514 -2.04 -37.85 9.16
C GLY A 514 -0.84 -37.47 8.28
N MET A 515 -0.25 -38.45 7.62
CA MET A 515 0.73 -38.21 6.56
C MET A 515 0.02 -37.70 5.30
N VAL A 516 0.63 -36.69 4.67
CA VAL A 516 0.20 -36.13 3.37
C VAL A 516 1.10 -36.64 2.25
N PHE A 517 2.42 -36.59 2.49
CA PHE A 517 3.41 -36.91 1.49
C PHE A 517 4.67 -37.46 2.14
N PHE A 518 5.33 -38.39 1.45
CA PHE A 518 6.70 -38.82 1.74
C PHE A 518 7.42 -39.15 0.44
N GLY A 519 8.59 -38.56 0.18
CA GLY A 519 9.35 -38.80 -1.05
C GLY A 519 10.70 -38.09 -1.12
N ASN A 520 11.51 -38.43 -2.13
CA ASN A 520 12.83 -37.83 -2.36
C ASN A 520 12.71 -36.47 -3.07
N LEU A 521 13.54 -35.52 -2.68
CA LEU A 521 13.67 -34.20 -3.31
C LEU A 521 14.74 -34.20 -4.41
N VAL A 522 15.68 -35.15 -4.37
CA VAL A 522 16.81 -35.24 -5.30
C VAL A 522 16.50 -36.24 -6.43
N ALA A 523 15.67 -35.81 -7.36
CA ALA A 523 15.76 -36.19 -8.76
C ALA A 523 15.45 -34.93 -9.58
N PRO A 524 16.25 -34.56 -10.60
CA PRO A 524 15.87 -33.49 -11.50
C PRO A 524 14.60 -33.96 -12.21
N CYS A 525 13.44 -33.39 -11.84
CA CYS A 525 12.21 -33.59 -12.62
C CYS A 525 12.54 -33.21 -14.07
N PRO A 526 12.48 -34.15 -15.03
CA PRO A 526 12.84 -33.88 -16.42
C PRO A 526 11.86 -32.93 -17.11
N ASP A 527 10.68 -32.72 -16.51
CA ASP A 527 9.61 -31.88 -17.03
C ASP A 527 9.14 -30.88 -15.94
N PRO A 528 9.21 -29.55 -16.19
CA PRO A 528 8.65 -28.52 -15.32
C PRO A 528 7.14 -28.66 -15.05
N ARG A 529 6.44 -29.56 -15.75
CA ARG A 529 5.00 -29.84 -15.58
C ARG A 529 4.68 -30.81 -14.43
N GLU A 530 5.66 -31.56 -13.91
CA GLU A 530 5.40 -32.56 -12.85
C GLU A 530 5.49 -32.00 -11.42
N CYS A 531 5.93 -30.75 -11.24
CA CYS A 531 5.80 -30.02 -9.96
C CYS A 531 4.34 -29.57 -9.67
N GLY A 532 3.35 -30.05 -10.44
CA GLY A 532 1.93 -29.75 -10.27
C GLY A 532 1.21 -30.52 -9.16
N HIS A 533 1.77 -31.64 -8.67
CA HIS A 533 1.04 -32.53 -7.77
C HIS A 533 0.68 -31.95 -6.39
N LEU A 534 1.37 -30.91 -5.92
CA LEU A 534 1.01 -30.26 -4.66
C LEU A 534 -0.19 -29.32 -4.83
N ILE A 535 -0.28 -28.66 -5.99
CA ILE A 535 -1.43 -27.82 -6.37
C ILE A 535 -2.62 -28.72 -6.68
N ASP A 536 -2.44 -29.78 -7.47
CA ASP A 536 -3.48 -30.78 -7.75
C ASP A 536 -4.01 -31.45 -6.46
N TYR A 537 -3.14 -31.68 -5.48
CA TYR A 537 -3.54 -32.21 -4.17
C TYR A 537 -4.45 -31.23 -3.41
N PHE A 538 -4.09 -29.94 -3.36
CA PHE A 538 -4.93 -28.92 -2.71
C PHE A 538 -6.22 -28.63 -3.50
N GLU A 539 -6.19 -28.70 -4.82
CA GLU A 539 -7.35 -28.56 -5.71
C GLU A 539 -8.28 -29.80 -5.69
N SER A 540 -7.77 -30.97 -5.32
CA SER A 540 -8.57 -32.20 -5.18
C SER A 540 -9.44 -32.25 -3.91
N ILE A 541 -9.30 -31.28 -3.00
CA ILE A 541 -10.04 -31.24 -1.73
C ILE A 541 -11.46 -30.70 -1.99
N PRO A 542 -12.52 -31.53 -1.84
CA PRO A 542 -13.89 -31.08 -2.07
C PRO A 542 -14.28 -29.99 -1.07
N GLY A 543 -14.66 -28.82 -1.55
CA GLY A 543 -15.11 -27.69 -0.71
C GLY A 543 -14.07 -26.61 -0.42
N VAL A 544 -12.91 -26.62 -1.09
CA VAL A 544 -12.02 -25.44 -1.13
C VAL A 544 -12.41 -24.59 -2.34
N PRO A 545 -13.12 -23.46 -2.16
CA PRO A 545 -13.39 -22.54 -3.26
C PRO A 545 -12.08 -21.86 -3.72
N ARG A 546 -11.91 -21.68 -5.03
CA ARG A 546 -10.91 -20.76 -5.56
C ARG A 546 -11.13 -19.37 -4.95
N LEU A 547 -10.05 -18.66 -4.61
CA LEU A 547 -10.14 -17.23 -4.32
C LEU A 547 -10.82 -16.56 -5.52
N PRO A 548 -11.90 -15.78 -5.33
CA PRO A 548 -12.60 -15.15 -6.44
C PRO A 548 -11.64 -14.21 -7.19
N GLU A 549 -11.56 -14.35 -8.52
CA GLU A 549 -10.74 -13.52 -9.41
C GLU A 549 -11.34 -12.12 -9.66
N ASP A 550 -12.52 -11.84 -9.11
CA ASP A 550 -13.29 -10.64 -9.45
C ASP A 550 -13.06 -9.49 -8.46
N TYR A 551 -11.94 -8.77 -8.69
CA TYR A 551 -11.74 -7.39 -8.24
C TYR A 551 -12.64 -6.40 -9.00
N THR A 552 -13.80 -6.81 -9.51
CA THR A 552 -14.71 -5.96 -10.29
C THR A 552 -15.87 -5.45 -9.47
N SER A 553 -16.17 -6.03 -8.30
CA SER A 553 -17.24 -5.54 -7.44
C SER A 553 -16.83 -4.33 -6.61
N TYR A 554 -17.77 -3.41 -6.34
CA TYR A 554 -17.57 -2.25 -5.46
C TYR A 554 -16.99 -2.64 -4.10
N GLN A 555 -17.49 -3.72 -3.51
CA GLN A 555 -16.97 -4.27 -2.27
C GLN A 555 -15.55 -4.85 -2.45
N GLY A 556 -15.31 -5.60 -3.53
CA GLY A 556 -14.01 -6.20 -3.83
C GLY A 556 -12.88 -5.17 -4.01
N ILE A 557 -13.13 -4.06 -4.69
CA ILE A 557 -12.12 -3.00 -4.89
C ILE A 557 -11.85 -2.22 -3.63
N ASN A 558 -12.89 -1.85 -2.86
CA ASN A 558 -12.69 -1.17 -1.59
C ASN A 558 -11.94 -2.06 -0.58
N SER A 559 -12.23 -3.36 -0.57
CA SER A 559 -11.49 -4.34 0.22
C SER A 559 -10.05 -4.50 -0.29
N ALA A 560 -9.81 -4.52 -1.61
CA ALA A 560 -8.45 -4.62 -2.18
C ALA A 560 -7.58 -3.41 -1.83
N VAL A 561 -8.09 -2.19 -2.01
CA VAL A 561 -7.39 -0.95 -1.62
C VAL A 561 -7.16 -0.91 -0.11
N GLY A 562 -8.15 -1.30 0.68
CA GLY A 562 -8.03 -1.38 2.13
C GLY A 562 -6.97 -2.38 2.59
N VAL A 563 -6.90 -3.54 1.94
CA VAL A 563 -5.89 -4.57 2.21
C VAL A 563 -4.49 -4.07 1.83
N ILE A 564 -4.31 -3.44 0.67
CA ILE A 564 -3.01 -2.85 0.24
C ILE A 564 -2.54 -1.78 1.23
N LEU A 565 -3.45 -0.90 1.66
CA LEU A 565 -3.14 0.13 2.64
C LEU A 565 -2.71 -0.50 3.97
N MET A 566 -3.52 -1.42 4.51
CA MET A 566 -3.29 -2.00 5.83
C MET A 566 -2.00 -2.83 5.89
N THR A 567 -1.66 -3.56 4.82
CA THR A 567 -0.43 -4.36 4.82
C THR A 567 0.82 -3.50 4.62
N THR A 568 0.74 -2.46 3.79
CA THR A 568 1.84 -1.49 3.63
C THR A 568 2.10 -0.73 4.94
N LEU A 569 1.04 -0.26 5.59
CA LEU A 569 1.08 0.38 6.91
C LEU A 569 1.63 -0.53 7.99
N CYS A 570 1.21 -1.79 7.99
CA CYS A 570 1.69 -2.81 8.92
C CYS A 570 3.21 -2.92 8.82
N GLN A 571 3.72 -3.07 7.60
CA GLN A 571 5.14 -3.22 7.37
C GLN A 571 5.93 -1.98 7.83
N GLY A 572 5.45 -0.78 7.51
CA GLY A 572 6.05 0.47 7.98
C GLY A 572 6.04 0.59 9.52
N ASN A 573 4.90 0.31 10.16
CA ASN A 573 4.78 0.39 11.62
C ASN A 573 5.61 -0.66 12.35
N ILE A 574 5.79 -1.87 11.80
CA ILE A 574 6.67 -2.88 12.38
C ILE A 574 8.10 -2.34 12.40
N SER A 575 8.58 -1.83 11.28
CA SER A 575 9.93 -1.26 11.18
C SER A 575 10.11 -0.04 12.09
N PHE A 576 9.14 0.89 12.11
CA PHE A 576 9.10 2.02 13.02
C PHE A 576 9.21 1.59 14.48
N ASN A 577 8.37 0.67 14.94
CA ASN A 577 8.37 0.24 16.34
C ASN A 577 9.61 -0.58 16.70
N SER A 578 10.17 -1.35 15.77
CA SER A 578 11.40 -2.13 16.02
C SER A 578 12.66 -1.26 16.15
N VAL A 579 12.73 -0.14 15.43
CA VAL A 579 13.96 0.69 15.41
C VAL A 579 14.05 1.59 16.65
N LEU A 580 12.91 2.01 17.22
CA LEU A 580 12.85 2.87 18.41
C LEU A 580 13.74 2.40 19.59
N PRO A 581 13.56 1.17 20.14
CA PRO A 581 14.36 0.70 21.28
C PRO A 581 15.81 0.37 20.88
N PHE A 582 16.06 -0.01 19.63
CA PHE A 582 17.40 -0.28 19.12
C PHE A 582 18.23 1.01 19.09
N THR A 583 17.72 2.05 18.41
CA THR A 583 18.37 3.36 18.31
C THR A 583 18.56 4.02 19.67
N ALA A 584 17.61 3.85 20.60
CA ALA A 584 17.71 4.44 21.93
C ALA A 584 18.90 3.86 22.73
N ARG A 585 19.21 2.56 22.55
CA ARG A 585 20.39 1.92 23.13
C ARG A 585 21.68 2.38 22.46
N GLU A 586 21.70 2.45 21.13
CA GLU A 586 22.89 2.90 20.40
C GLU A 586 23.27 4.35 20.71
N ARG A 587 22.28 5.22 20.95
CA ARG A 587 22.50 6.61 21.37
C ARG A 587 23.44 6.72 22.59
N ALA A 588 23.35 5.78 23.54
CA ALA A 588 24.23 5.76 24.70
C ALA A 588 25.67 5.35 24.33
N SER A 589 25.86 4.38 23.43
CA SER A 589 27.20 4.01 22.95
C SER A 589 27.82 5.15 22.13
N PHE A 590 27.02 5.81 21.29
CA PHE A 590 27.45 6.97 20.52
C PHE A 590 28.01 8.08 21.39
N TYR A 591 27.33 8.45 22.50
CA TYR A 591 27.87 9.48 23.40
C TYR A 591 29.20 9.07 24.03
N ARG A 592 29.37 7.79 24.36
CA ARG A 592 30.63 7.26 24.89
C ARG A 592 31.76 7.34 23.86
N GLU A 593 31.50 6.93 22.62
CA GLU A 593 32.48 6.91 21.52
C GLU A 593 32.82 8.32 21.01
N ARG A 594 31.84 9.23 21.02
CA ARG A 594 32.05 10.65 20.74
C ARG A 594 32.91 11.32 21.81
N ASN A 595 32.70 11.00 23.09
CA ASN A 595 33.55 11.50 24.17
C ASN A 595 35.00 10.98 24.04
N ALA A 596 35.18 9.81 23.42
CA ALA A 596 36.48 9.26 23.06
C ALA A 596 37.03 9.77 21.71
N GLN A 597 36.33 10.70 21.04
CA GLN A 597 36.72 11.29 19.74
C GLN A 597 36.96 10.26 18.61
N THR A 598 36.25 9.12 18.64
CA THR A 598 36.46 8.03 17.67
C THR A 598 35.99 8.38 16.26
N TYR A 599 34.90 9.13 16.13
CA TYR A 599 34.35 9.62 14.85
C TYR A 599 33.46 10.85 15.07
N ASN A 600 33.17 11.58 13.98
CA ASN A 600 32.23 12.71 14.01
C ASN A 600 30.77 12.25 13.80
N VAL A 601 29.81 13.12 14.13
CA VAL A 601 28.36 12.81 14.04
C VAL A 601 27.94 12.41 12.63
N PHE A 602 28.52 13.06 11.62
CA PHE A 602 28.17 12.83 10.22
C PHE A 602 28.41 11.37 9.80
N TRP A 603 29.58 10.81 10.13
CA TRP A 603 29.91 9.43 9.77
C TRP A 603 29.08 8.39 10.51
N TYR A 604 28.65 8.70 11.74
CA TYR A 604 27.70 7.85 12.47
C TYR A 604 26.34 7.80 11.77
N VAL A 605 25.79 8.97 11.40
CA VAL A 605 24.48 9.06 10.73
C VAL A 605 24.53 8.41 9.34
N VAL A 606 25.62 8.60 8.58
CA VAL A 606 25.81 7.92 7.29
C VAL A 606 25.86 6.40 7.49
N GLY A 607 26.61 5.93 8.49
CA GLY A 607 26.70 4.51 8.82
C GLY A 607 25.35 3.91 9.23
N SER A 608 24.62 4.58 10.12
CA SER A 608 23.31 4.12 10.57
C SER A 608 22.28 4.12 9.44
N THR A 609 22.37 5.06 8.49
CA THR A 609 21.48 5.13 7.32
C THR A 609 21.78 4.00 6.32
N LEU A 610 23.06 3.77 6.00
CA LEU A 610 23.45 2.76 5.01
C LEU A 610 23.16 1.33 5.45
N VAL A 611 23.18 1.05 6.74
CA VAL A 611 22.89 -0.29 7.29
C VAL A 611 21.41 -0.64 7.18
N GLU A 612 20.51 0.35 7.21
CA GLU A 612 19.05 0.12 7.14
C GLU A 612 18.55 -0.18 5.72
N ILE A 613 19.23 0.33 4.68
CA ILE A 613 18.80 0.16 3.28
C ILE A 613 18.69 -1.33 2.88
N PRO A 614 19.71 -2.18 3.09
CA PRO A 614 19.60 -3.61 2.79
C PRO A 614 18.48 -4.29 3.58
N TYR A 615 18.30 -3.95 4.86
CA TYR A 615 17.27 -4.54 5.71
C TYR A 615 15.86 -4.20 5.21
N ALA A 616 15.59 -2.93 4.91
CA ALA A 616 14.31 -2.46 4.40
C ALA A 616 13.96 -3.10 3.04
N PHE A 617 14.92 -3.18 2.12
CA PHE A 617 14.71 -3.77 0.79
C PHE A 617 14.55 -5.29 0.84
N ILE A 618 15.31 -6.02 1.67
CA ILE A 618 15.15 -7.47 1.82
C ILE A 618 13.81 -7.79 2.50
N SER A 619 13.47 -7.07 3.56
CA SER A 619 12.20 -7.23 4.27
C SER A 619 10.99 -6.95 3.36
N GLY A 620 11.05 -5.85 2.59
CA GLY A 620 10.04 -5.52 1.59
C GLY A 620 9.95 -6.55 0.46
N LEU A 621 11.06 -7.20 0.09
CA LEU A 621 11.10 -8.22 -0.97
C LEU A 621 10.42 -9.50 -0.51
N LEU A 622 10.75 -9.97 0.70
CA LEU A 622 10.16 -11.16 1.31
C LEU A 622 8.64 -11.00 1.46
N PHE A 623 8.20 -9.82 1.87
CA PHE A 623 6.77 -9.51 1.93
C PHE A 623 6.14 -9.51 0.53
N SER A 624 6.70 -8.75 -0.42
CA SER A 624 6.13 -8.58 -1.76
C SER A 624 6.09 -9.88 -2.57
N ILE A 625 7.11 -10.75 -2.50
CA ILE A 625 7.15 -12.04 -3.24
C ILE A 625 6.00 -12.96 -2.84
N ILE A 626 5.57 -12.92 -1.57
CA ILE A 626 4.47 -13.75 -1.07
C ILE A 626 3.13 -13.05 -1.30
N PHE A 627 3.06 -11.77 -0.91
CA PHE A 627 1.81 -11.02 -0.86
C PHE A 627 1.28 -10.67 -2.26
N TYR A 628 2.16 -10.28 -3.17
CA TYR A 628 1.77 -9.84 -4.51
C TYR A 628 1.09 -10.95 -5.33
N PRO A 629 1.64 -12.20 -5.39
CA PRO A 629 0.93 -13.32 -6.03
C PRO A 629 -0.28 -13.82 -5.23
N MET A 630 -0.27 -13.70 -3.89
CA MET A 630 -1.42 -14.07 -3.05
C MET A 630 -2.64 -13.18 -3.31
N MET A 631 -2.42 -11.93 -3.71
CA MET A 631 -3.45 -11.00 -4.20
C MET A 631 -3.80 -11.24 -5.69
N GLY A 632 -3.41 -12.37 -6.28
CA GLY A 632 -3.76 -12.73 -7.65
C GLY A 632 -3.04 -11.92 -8.74
N PHE A 633 -2.08 -11.07 -8.39
CA PHE A 633 -1.31 -10.29 -9.37
C PHE A 633 -0.12 -11.08 -9.92
N THR A 634 0.06 -11.07 -11.24
CA THR A 634 1.02 -11.96 -11.93
C THR A 634 2.13 -11.22 -12.68
N SER A 635 2.01 -9.91 -12.91
CA SER A 635 3.00 -9.13 -13.66
C SER A 635 4.32 -8.97 -12.89
N LEU A 636 5.44 -9.41 -13.47
CA LEU A 636 6.77 -9.31 -12.84
C LEU A 636 7.24 -7.84 -12.72
N THR A 637 7.04 -7.03 -13.75
CA THR A 637 7.46 -5.61 -13.77
C THR A 637 6.71 -4.81 -12.72
N THR A 638 5.41 -5.02 -12.62
CA THR A 638 4.54 -4.44 -11.58
C THR A 638 4.97 -4.96 -10.21
N GLY A 639 5.25 -6.26 -10.04
CA GLY A 639 5.75 -6.81 -8.78
C GLY A 639 7.06 -6.19 -8.29
N LEU A 640 8.00 -5.89 -9.20
CA LEU A 640 9.27 -5.22 -8.86
C LEU A 640 9.06 -3.78 -8.39
N LEU A 641 8.19 -3.02 -9.07
CA LEU A 641 7.87 -1.64 -8.68
C LEU A 641 7.07 -1.58 -7.37
N TYR A 642 6.17 -2.55 -7.16
CA TYR A 642 5.45 -2.75 -5.90
C TYR A 642 6.46 -2.94 -4.74
N TRP A 643 7.43 -3.83 -4.94
CA TRP A 643 8.48 -4.09 -3.96
C TRP A 643 9.32 -2.84 -3.64
N VAL A 644 9.77 -2.10 -4.66
CA VAL A 644 10.54 -0.87 -4.46
C VAL A 644 9.74 0.16 -3.67
N ASN A 645 8.45 0.34 -3.98
CA ASN A 645 7.60 1.28 -3.25
C ASN A 645 7.45 0.90 -1.77
N VAL A 646 7.09 -0.36 -1.49
CA VAL A 646 6.95 -0.86 -0.11
C VAL A 646 8.26 -0.70 0.67
N SER A 647 9.40 -1.00 0.04
CA SER A 647 10.72 -0.90 0.69
C SER A 647 11.11 0.55 0.99
N LEU A 648 10.81 1.49 0.08
CA LEU A 648 11.03 2.92 0.31
C LEU A 648 10.13 3.47 1.42
N PHE A 649 8.87 3.02 1.48
CA PHE A 649 7.95 3.39 2.55
C PHE A 649 8.43 2.91 3.92
N VAL A 650 8.88 1.64 4.01
CA VAL A 650 9.51 1.09 5.22
C VAL A 650 10.71 1.91 5.65
N LEU A 651 11.54 2.33 4.70
CA LEU A 651 12.73 3.13 4.98
C LEU A 651 12.38 4.52 5.55
N VAL A 652 11.33 5.16 5.03
CA VAL A 652 10.81 6.44 5.56
C VAL A 652 10.36 6.27 7.01
N GLU A 653 9.63 5.20 7.31
CA GLU A 653 9.17 4.91 8.67
C GLU A 653 10.33 4.60 9.62
N THR A 654 11.34 3.83 9.19
CA THR A 654 12.55 3.57 9.97
C THR A 654 13.28 4.87 10.31
N TYR A 655 13.46 5.77 9.34
CA TYR A 655 14.13 7.05 9.59
C TYR A 655 13.30 8.01 10.44
N LEU A 656 11.97 7.96 10.35
CA LEU A 656 11.09 8.70 11.26
C LEU A 656 11.26 8.22 12.71
N GLY A 657 11.36 6.91 12.92
CA GLY A 657 11.63 6.32 14.25
C GLY A 657 12.99 6.76 14.81
N GLN A 658 14.05 6.69 14.01
CA GLN A 658 15.38 7.15 14.39
C GLN A 658 15.39 8.65 14.72
N PHE A 659 14.75 9.47 13.89
CA PHE A 659 14.61 10.91 14.10
C PHE A 659 13.97 11.23 15.45
N LEU A 660 12.87 10.56 15.81
CA LEU A 660 12.17 10.80 17.07
C LEU A 660 13.02 10.44 18.29
N VAL A 661 13.78 9.34 18.23
CA VAL A 661 14.68 8.94 19.33
C VAL A 661 15.85 9.91 19.50
N TYR A 662 16.35 10.50 18.41
CA TYR A 662 17.40 11.51 18.47
C TYR A 662 16.87 12.87 18.93
N ALA A 663 15.65 13.22 18.56
CA ALA A 663 15.02 14.50 18.92
C ALA A 663 14.51 14.53 20.36
N LEU A 664 14.09 13.38 20.92
CA LEU A 664 13.38 13.32 22.20
C LEU A 664 14.25 12.70 23.32
N PRO A 665 14.12 13.20 24.56
CA PRO A 665 14.99 12.80 25.67
C PRO A 665 14.84 11.32 26.08
N THR A 666 13.65 10.73 25.94
CA THR A 666 13.39 9.36 26.40
C THR A 666 12.66 8.53 25.34
N LEU A 667 12.79 7.20 25.43
CA LEU A 667 12.15 6.25 24.52
C LEU A 667 10.62 6.31 24.64
N GLU A 668 10.10 6.52 25.84
CA GLU A 668 8.66 6.60 26.10
C GLU A 668 8.05 7.80 25.36
N LEU A 669 8.70 8.97 25.43
CA LEU A 669 8.24 10.16 24.72
C LEU A 669 8.34 10.00 23.21
N ALA A 670 9.42 9.37 22.71
CA ALA A 670 9.57 9.05 21.29
C ALA A 670 8.47 8.10 20.78
N THR A 671 8.09 7.11 21.59
CA THR A 671 7.01 6.17 21.26
C THR A 671 5.66 6.88 21.21
N ILE A 672 5.34 7.72 22.20
CA ILE A 672 4.08 8.48 22.25
C ILE A 672 3.97 9.43 21.04
N MET A 673 5.02 10.21 20.77
CA MET A 673 5.04 11.12 19.62
C MET A 673 4.97 10.36 18.29
N GLY A 674 5.64 9.22 18.20
CA GLY A 674 5.59 8.32 17.04
C GLY A 674 4.19 7.87 16.69
N VAL A 675 3.44 7.39 17.69
CA VAL A 675 2.05 6.98 17.49
C VAL A 675 1.18 8.16 17.05
N LEU A 676 1.40 9.36 17.60
CA LEU A 676 0.69 10.58 17.19
C LEU A 676 0.96 10.93 15.71
N PHE A 677 2.23 10.93 15.28
CA PHE A 677 2.61 11.23 13.90
C PHE A 677 2.05 10.21 12.91
N ASN A 678 2.23 8.90 13.17
CA ASN A 678 1.74 7.85 12.28
C ASN A 678 0.22 7.86 12.17
N SER A 679 -0.47 8.21 13.24
CA SER A 679 -1.92 8.32 13.22
C SER A 679 -2.43 9.55 12.49
N PHE A 680 -1.74 10.69 12.63
CA PHE A 680 -2.02 11.87 11.83
C PHE A 680 -1.85 11.57 10.34
N PHE A 681 -0.73 10.95 9.94
CA PHE A 681 -0.49 10.61 8.54
C PHE A 681 -1.45 9.54 8.02
N LEU A 682 -1.88 8.60 8.87
CA LEU A 682 -2.89 7.60 8.53
C LEU A 682 -4.27 8.23 8.28
N LEU A 683 -4.70 9.13 9.16
CA LEU A 683 -6.00 9.83 9.02
C LEU A 683 -6.06 10.62 7.71
N PHE A 684 -4.94 11.23 7.32
CA PHE A 684 -4.81 12.00 6.08
C PHE A 684 -4.10 11.21 4.97
N SER A 685 -4.23 9.88 4.95
CA SER A 685 -3.69 9.03 3.87
C SER A 685 -4.58 8.99 2.62
N GLY A 686 -5.85 9.42 2.73
CA GLY A 686 -6.81 9.51 1.63
C GLY A 686 -7.72 8.29 1.44
N PHE A 687 -7.65 7.29 2.33
CA PHE A 687 -8.54 6.12 2.30
C PHE A 687 -9.78 6.27 3.19
N ASN A 688 -9.62 6.74 4.43
CA ASN A 688 -10.72 6.87 5.39
C ASN A 688 -10.46 8.02 6.40
N PRO A 689 -10.99 9.24 6.14
CA PRO A 689 -11.92 9.59 5.06
C PRO A 689 -11.29 9.50 3.66
N PRO A 690 -12.06 9.10 2.62
CA PRO A 690 -11.61 9.16 1.24
C PRO A 690 -11.12 10.56 0.87
N ALA A 691 -10.08 10.66 0.05
CA ALA A 691 -9.42 11.92 -0.28
C ALA A 691 -10.40 13.02 -0.76
N ALA A 692 -11.43 12.64 -1.54
CA ALA A 692 -12.46 13.55 -2.03
C ALA A 692 -13.34 14.17 -0.93
N SER A 693 -13.45 13.49 0.22
CA SER A 693 -14.27 13.92 1.36
C SER A 693 -13.49 14.72 2.42
N ILE A 694 -12.18 14.91 2.24
CA ILE A 694 -11.36 15.73 3.14
C ILE A 694 -11.68 17.22 2.89
N PRO A 695 -12.10 17.99 3.90
CA PRO A 695 -12.42 19.42 3.72
C PRO A 695 -11.24 20.23 3.18
N SER A 696 -11.53 21.25 2.37
CA SER A 696 -10.52 22.13 1.74
C SER A 696 -9.46 22.64 2.71
N THR A 697 -9.89 23.09 3.90
CA THR A 697 -9.02 23.65 4.95
C THR A 697 -7.97 22.65 5.47
N TYR A 698 -8.27 21.35 5.46
CA TYR A 698 -7.37 20.29 5.95
C TYR A 698 -6.67 19.52 4.81
N ARG A 699 -6.87 19.92 3.55
CA ARG A 699 -6.28 19.23 2.39
C ARG A 699 -4.75 19.33 2.36
N TRP A 700 -4.15 20.33 3.01
CA TRP A 700 -2.69 20.39 3.20
C TRP A 700 -2.15 19.24 4.06
N CYS A 701 -2.92 18.76 5.05
CA CYS A 701 -2.56 17.58 5.85
C CYS A 701 -2.50 16.31 4.97
N TYR A 702 -3.35 16.23 3.95
CA TYR A 702 -3.32 15.17 2.95
C TYR A 702 -2.08 15.25 2.05
N TYR A 703 -1.57 16.45 1.73
CA TYR A 703 -0.35 16.60 0.91
C TYR A 703 0.93 16.33 1.69
N ILE A 704 0.99 16.64 2.99
CA ILE A 704 2.22 16.43 3.79
C ILE A 704 2.40 14.97 4.24
N SER A 705 1.35 14.15 4.17
CA SER A 705 1.34 12.78 4.69
C SER A 705 2.12 11.81 3.79
N PRO A 706 3.25 11.22 4.23
CA PRO A 706 4.06 10.31 3.40
C PRO A 706 3.29 9.05 2.97
N HIS A 707 2.41 8.58 3.86
CA HIS A 707 1.53 7.43 3.70
C HIS A 707 0.66 7.48 2.45
N ARG A 708 0.19 8.68 2.06
CA ARG A 708 -0.57 8.89 0.83
C ARG A 708 0.21 8.46 -0.40
N TYR A 709 1.47 8.87 -0.50
CA TYR A 709 2.25 8.68 -1.73
C TYR A 709 2.54 7.20 -1.98
N SER A 710 2.81 6.44 -0.92
CA SER A 710 2.93 4.99 -1.04
C SER A 710 1.61 4.37 -1.49
N LEU A 711 0.48 4.69 -0.85
CA LEU A 711 -0.84 4.19 -1.25
C LEU A 711 -1.18 4.53 -2.71
N ALA A 712 -1.02 5.78 -3.12
CA ALA A 712 -1.32 6.25 -4.47
C ALA A 712 -0.47 5.50 -5.52
N ILE A 713 0.83 5.34 -5.28
CA ILE A 713 1.71 4.60 -6.19
C ILE A 713 1.27 3.15 -6.30
N LEU A 714 0.99 2.46 -5.18
CA LEU A 714 0.60 1.05 -5.20
C LEU A 714 -0.74 0.83 -5.91
N VAL A 715 -1.73 1.69 -5.68
CA VAL A 715 -3.04 1.57 -6.31
C VAL A 715 -2.98 1.93 -7.80
N ALA A 716 -2.25 2.98 -8.18
CA ALA A 716 -2.02 3.32 -9.59
C ALA A 716 -1.29 2.19 -10.34
N LEU A 717 -0.31 1.56 -9.68
CA LEU A 717 0.47 0.49 -10.25
C LEU A 717 -0.36 -0.79 -10.49
N LEU A 718 -1.28 -1.11 -9.58
CA LEU A 718 -2.09 -2.34 -9.63
C LEU A 718 -3.37 -2.18 -10.45
N PHE A 719 -4.00 -1.00 -10.40
CA PHE A 719 -5.34 -0.77 -10.97
C PHE A 719 -5.40 0.42 -11.95
N GLY A 720 -4.30 1.13 -12.16
CA GLY A 720 -4.27 2.32 -13.04
C GLY A 720 -4.04 2.03 -14.52
N ALA A 721 -3.69 0.80 -14.89
CA ALA A 721 -3.52 0.40 -16.29
C ALA A 721 -4.88 0.18 -16.96
N CYS A 722 -5.19 1.01 -17.96
CA CYS A 722 -6.27 0.76 -18.91
C CYS A 722 -5.90 1.36 -20.29
N PRO A 723 -5.44 0.54 -21.27
CA PRO A 723 -4.89 1.03 -22.53
C PRO A 723 -5.91 1.38 -23.64
N GLY A 724 -7.21 1.43 -23.36
CA GLY A 724 -8.22 1.81 -24.37
C GLY A 724 -9.59 2.14 -23.79
N GLU A 725 -10.33 3.02 -24.46
CA GLU A 725 -11.75 3.26 -24.21
C GLU A 725 -12.58 2.06 -24.71
N LEU A 726 -13.61 1.68 -23.95
CA LEU A 726 -14.50 0.56 -24.27
C LEU A 726 -15.53 0.98 -25.34
N ASP A 727 -15.60 0.25 -26.46
CA ASP A 727 -16.65 0.35 -27.49
C ASP A 727 -17.99 -0.22 -26.98
N ASN A 728 -19.08 0.55 -27.08
CA ASN A 728 -20.41 0.23 -26.53
C ASN A 728 -21.29 -0.66 -27.44
N ASN A 729 -20.75 -1.74 -28.03
CA ASN A 729 -21.57 -2.73 -28.76
C ASN A 729 -21.87 -3.97 -27.88
N GLU A 730 -23.15 -4.15 -27.53
CA GLU A 730 -23.67 -5.27 -26.68
C GLU A 730 -23.45 -6.67 -27.29
N ALA A 731 -23.13 -6.79 -28.58
CA ALA A 731 -22.95 -8.08 -29.25
C ALA A 731 -21.52 -8.65 -29.20
N THR A 732 -20.52 -7.87 -28.77
CA THR A 732 -19.11 -8.29 -28.71
C THR A 732 -18.61 -8.51 -27.28
N THR A 733 -19.38 -8.12 -26.26
CA THR A 733 -18.99 -8.16 -24.85
C THR A 733 -18.92 -9.58 -24.27
N SER A 734 -19.48 -10.58 -24.96
CA SER A 734 -19.38 -11.99 -24.55
C SER A 734 -18.14 -12.71 -25.06
N LEU A 735 -17.32 -12.06 -25.90
CA LEU A 735 -16.13 -12.67 -26.52
C LEU A 735 -14.78 -12.05 -26.07
N LEU A 736 -14.78 -11.01 -25.24
CA LEU A 736 -13.58 -10.24 -24.88
C LEU A 736 -13.17 -10.31 -23.39
N ASN A 737 -13.78 -11.16 -22.58
CA ASN A 737 -13.60 -11.17 -21.13
C ASN A 737 -12.37 -11.93 -20.58
N GLU A 738 -11.52 -12.51 -21.43
CA GLU A 738 -10.41 -13.34 -20.93
C GLU A 738 -9.06 -12.62 -20.78
N ASN A 739 -8.87 -11.38 -21.32
CA ASN A 739 -7.54 -10.73 -21.36
C ASN A 739 -7.52 -9.18 -21.19
N GLN A 740 -8.45 -8.54 -20.47
CA GLN A 740 -8.40 -7.10 -20.18
C GLN A 740 -7.80 -6.76 -18.80
N ASP A 741 -6.96 -5.71 -18.73
CA ASP A 741 -6.38 -5.15 -17.49
C ASP A 741 -7.49 -4.77 -16.48
N PHE A 742 -7.23 -5.00 -15.19
CA PHE A 742 -8.22 -4.81 -14.10
C PHE A 742 -8.81 -3.40 -14.04
N GLY A 743 -8.04 -2.36 -14.42
CA GLY A 743 -8.49 -0.97 -14.42
C GLY A 743 -9.61 -0.67 -15.43
N CYS A 744 -9.72 -1.44 -16.53
CA CYS A 744 -10.73 -1.25 -17.58
C CYS A 744 -12.07 -1.94 -17.29
N LYS A 745 -12.11 -2.86 -16.33
CA LYS A 745 -13.33 -3.60 -16.02
C LYS A 745 -14.38 -2.67 -15.40
N ILE A 746 -15.65 -2.92 -15.71
CA ILE A 746 -16.76 -2.13 -15.16
C ILE A 746 -17.02 -2.56 -13.71
N LEU A 747 -17.24 -1.57 -12.85
CA LEU A 747 -17.54 -1.76 -11.44
C LEU A 747 -18.94 -2.38 -11.25
N GLU A 748 -19.00 -3.60 -10.74
CA GLU A 748 -20.24 -4.32 -10.43
C GLU A 748 -20.74 -3.96 -9.02
N ASN A 749 -22.06 -3.92 -8.83
CA ASN A 749 -22.70 -3.67 -7.52
C ASN A 749 -22.33 -2.33 -6.85
N ALA A 750 -21.99 -1.29 -7.61
CA ALA A 750 -21.75 0.05 -7.06
C ALA A 750 -23.06 0.70 -6.53
N PRO A 751 -23.01 1.50 -5.44
CA PRO A 751 -24.15 2.29 -4.99
C PRO A 751 -24.70 3.20 -6.09
N LEU A 752 -26.01 3.47 -6.08
CA LEU A 752 -26.67 4.30 -7.10
C LEU A 752 -26.07 5.72 -7.24
N SER A 753 -25.43 6.23 -6.19
CA SER A 753 -24.72 7.52 -6.19
C SER A 753 -23.41 7.52 -6.99
N VAL A 754 -22.85 6.34 -7.27
CA VAL A 754 -21.55 6.14 -7.95
C VAL A 754 -21.74 5.86 -9.46
N GLY A 755 -22.86 5.24 -9.85
CA GLY A 755 -23.18 4.96 -11.25
C GLY A 755 -22.35 3.82 -11.86
N ARG A 756 -22.46 3.64 -13.19
CA ARG A 756 -21.67 2.65 -13.95
C ARG A 756 -20.34 3.29 -14.35
N ILE A 757 -19.26 2.90 -13.68
CA ILE A 757 -17.92 3.43 -13.87
C ILE A 757 -16.91 2.29 -13.94
N ASN A 758 -15.74 2.50 -14.55
CA ASN A 758 -14.67 1.52 -14.52
C ASN A 758 -13.88 1.60 -13.19
N VAL A 759 -13.07 0.59 -12.91
CA VAL A 759 -12.28 0.51 -11.67
C VAL A 759 -11.32 1.70 -11.54
N ARG A 760 -10.65 2.10 -12.61
CA ARG A 760 -9.67 3.20 -12.60
C ARG A 760 -10.30 4.55 -12.23
N ASP A 761 -11.40 4.91 -12.87
CA ASP A 761 -12.08 6.19 -12.70
C ASP A 761 -12.75 6.27 -11.33
N TYR A 762 -13.28 5.14 -10.83
CA TYR A 762 -13.72 5.05 -9.44
C TYR A 762 -12.60 5.38 -8.46
N LEU A 763 -11.44 4.76 -8.66
CA LEU A 763 -10.28 4.92 -7.81
C LEU A 763 -9.78 6.37 -7.83
N ASP A 764 -9.72 7.01 -9.00
CA ASP A 764 -9.36 8.42 -9.13
C ASP A 764 -10.39 9.36 -8.47
N GLN A 765 -11.69 9.11 -8.68
CA GLN A 765 -12.75 9.96 -8.12
C GLN A 765 -12.83 9.90 -6.60
N VAL A 766 -12.65 8.70 -6.01
CA VAL A 766 -12.83 8.49 -4.56
C VAL A 766 -11.53 8.68 -3.78
N TYR A 767 -10.42 8.15 -4.28
CA TYR A 767 -9.14 8.11 -3.57
C TYR A 767 -8.09 9.09 -4.11
N ASN A 768 -8.36 9.79 -5.22
CA ASN A 768 -7.49 10.83 -5.79
C ASN A 768 -6.05 10.35 -6.03
N ILE A 769 -5.93 9.19 -6.69
CA ILE A 769 -4.70 8.39 -6.83
C ILE A 769 -3.71 9.01 -7.81
N ASN A 770 -4.18 9.69 -8.86
CA ASN A 770 -3.31 10.37 -9.83
C ASN A 770 -2.77 11.75 -9.37
N GLY A 771 -2.80 12.04 -8.06
CA GLY A 771 -2.36 13.35 -7.53
C GLY A 771 -3.39 14.45 -7.82
N PRO A 772 -3.16 15.69 -7.35
CA PRO A 772 -4.10 16.77 -7.63
C PRO A 772 -4.16 17.04 -9.13
N LYS A 773 -5.28 16.70 -9.76
CA LYS A 773 -5.92 17.62 -10.70
C LYS A 773 -6.46 18.79 -9.86
N ASP A 774 -5.54 19.68 -9.48
CA ASP A 774 -5.70 20.95 -8.75
C ASP A 774 -6.50 21.00 -7.43
N ALA A 775 -6.07 21.90 -6.56
CA ALA A 775 -6.85 22.34 -5.42
C ALA A 775 -7.89 23.37 -5.89
N GLY A 776 -8.99 22.87 -6.46
CA GLY A 776 -10.25 23.59 -6.59
C GLY A 776 -11.35 22.75 -5.92
N ILE A 777 -12.15 23.35 -5.05
CA ILE A 777 -13.33 22.74 -4.40
C ILE A 777 -14.48 23.76 -4.56
N PRO A 778 -15.76 23.38 -4.77
CA PRO A 778 -16.34 22.07 -5.09
C PRO A 778 -17.26 22.10 -6.35
N THR A 779 -17.25 21.04 -7.17
CA THR A 779 -18.42 20.73 -8.01
C THR A 779 -19.35 19.79 -7.25
N SER A 780 -20.40 20.37 -6.70
CA SER A 780 -21.61 19.65 -6.29
C SER A 780 -22.34 19.13 -7.53
N GLY A 781 -22.68 17.84 -7.52
CA GLY A 781 -23.75 17.27 -8.34
C GLY A 781 -23.31 16.27 -9.39
N VAL A 782 -23.07 15.03 -8.96
CA VAL A 782 -23.30 13.86 -9.81
C VAL A 782 -24.80 13.79 -10.05
N THR A 783 -25.24 14.12 -11.27
CA THR A 783 -26.48 13.57 -11.83
C THR A 783 -26.13 12.43 -12.77
N VAL A 784 -26.59 11.26 -12.38
CA VAL A 784 -26.80 10.06 -13.18
C VAL A 784 -27.72 10.40 -14.36
N GLY A 785 -27.26 10.17 -15.60
CA GLY A 785 -28.14 9.86 -16.74
C GLY A 785 -28.00 8.36 -17.02
N SER A 786 -28.80 7.51 -16.40
CA SER A 786 -29.96 6.87 -17.02
C SER A 786 -29.66 6.20 -18.37
N SER A 787 -29.77 4.86 -18.42
CA SER A 787 -30.48 4.21 -19.54
C SER A 787 -31.98 4.53 -19.45
N GLY A 788 -32.28 5.82 -19.50
CA GLY A 788 -33.55 6.38 -19.90
C GLY A 788 -33.19 7.22 -21.11
N LEU A 789 -33.82 6.96 -22.25
CA LEU A 789 -33.63 7.78 -23.45
C LEU A 789 -33.58 9.27 -23.05
N CYS A 790 -32.45 9.93 -23.32
CA CYS A 790 -32.34 11.38 -23.16
C CYS A 790 -33.47 12.02 -23.96
N SER A 791 -34.50 12.47 -23.25
CA SER A 791 -35.76 12.94 -23.83
C SER A 791 -36.16 14.21 -23.11
N GLY A 792 -35.82 15.33 -23.75
CA GLY A 792 -36.12 16.68 -23.31
C GLY A 792 -36.12 17.62 -24.51
N PRO A 793 -36.75 18.80 -24.41
CA PRO A 793 -36.84 19.74 -25.54
C PRO A 793 -35.47 20.22 -26.05
N ASN A 794 -34.47 20.22 -25.15
CA ASN A 794 -33.10 20.61 -25.43
C ASN A 794 -32.18 19.42 -25.76
N ALA A 795 -32.68 18.19 -25.77
CA ALA A 795 -31.86 17.04 -26.15
C ALA A 795 -31.62 17.03 -27.68
N ARG A 796 -30.41 16.66 -28.12
CA ARG A 796 -30.06 16.45 -29.53
C ARG A 796 -29.42 15.08 -29.66
N THR A 797 -30.29 14.08 -29.66
CA THR A 797 -29.90 12.66 -29.58
C THR A 797 -30.08 11.93 -30.91
N GLU A 798 -30.76 12.54 -31.89
CA GLU A 798 -30.98 11.97 -33.21
C GLU A 798 -30.42 12.89 -34.31
N PRO A 799 -29.80 12.32 -35.36
CA PRO A 799 -29.27 13.09 -36.47
C PRO A 799 -30.41 13.73 -37.29
N PRO A 800 -30.33 15.03 -37.62
CA PRO A 800 -31.29 15.68 -38.50
C PRO A 800 -31.34 15.04 -39.90
N ALA A 801 -32.50 15.09 -40.55
CA ALA A 801 -32.66 14.53 -41.89
C ALA A 801 -31.67 15.17 -42.89
N GLY A 802 -30.87 14.33 -43.56
CA GLY A 802 -29.85 14.77 -44.51
C GLY A 802 -28.50 15.18 -43.90
N ALA A 803 -28.32 15.00 -42.57
CA ALA A 803 -27.03 15.19 -41.93
C ALA A 803 -26.02 14.10 -42.34
N ILE A 804 -24.75 14.50 -42.47
CA ILE A 804 -23.63 13.55 -42.48
C ILE A 804 -23.43 13.11 -41.03
N VAL A 805 -23.40 11.80 -40.80
CA VAL A 805 -23.34 11.23 -39.46
C VAL A 805 -21.95 10.66 -39.21
N VAL A 806 -21.39 10.99 -38.05
CA VAL A 806 -20.15 10.41 -37.55
C VAL A 806 -20.49 9.62 -36.29
N ASP A 807 -20.05 8.37 -36.25
CA ASP A 807 -20.26 7.46 -35.14
C ASP A 807 -19.02 6.56 -35.02
N ALA A 808 -18.26 6.75 -33.94
CA ALA A 808 -17.01 6.03 -33.73
C ALA A 808 -17.23 4.50 -33.66
N THR A 809 -18.40 4.08 -33.17
CA THR A 809 -18.78 2.67 -33.01
C THR A 809 -19.19 2.01 -34.34
N GLY A 810 -19.57 2.82 -35.33
CA GLY A 810 -20.13 2.37 -36.60
C GLY A 810 -21.51 1.70 -36.49
N ALA A 811 -22.23 1.89 -35.37
CA ALA A 811 -23.56 1.33 -35.15
C ALA A 811 -24.63 1.98 -36.03
N TYR A 812 -24.50 3.28 -36.33
CA TYR A 812 -25.40 4.00 -37.22
C TYR A 812 -25.09 3.67 -38.70
N ASN A 813 -26.05 3.09 -39.41
CA ASN A 813 -25.82 2.64 -40.79
C ASN A 813 -25.54 3.82 -41.75
N GLY A 814 -24.40 3.76 -42.45
CA GLY A 814 -23.94 4.83 -43.35
C GLY A 814 -23.21 5.99 -42.66
N SER A 815 -22.83 5.84 -41.39
CA SER A 815 -21.97 6.80 -40.69
C SER A 815 -20.50 6.66 -41.06
N PHE A 816 -19.73 7.72 -40.80
CA PHE A 816 -18.28 7.74 -40.85
C PHE A 816 -17.70 7.48 -39.45
N LYS A 817 -16.52 6.85 -39.38
CA LYS A 817 -15.93 6.49 -38.08
C LYS A 817 -15.18 7.65 -37.42
N THR A 818 -14.70 8.59 -38.22
CA THR A 818 -13.96 9.76 -37.75
C THR A 818 -14.61 11.05 -38.23
N VAL A 819 -14.41 12.12 -37.47
CA VAL A 819 -14.88 13.46 -37.83
C VAL A 819 -14.15 13.95 -39.07
N VAL A 820 -12.86 13.61 -39.28
CA VAL A 820 -12.14 13.92 -40.52
C VAL A 820 -12.79 13.27 -41.74
N GLU A 821 -13.19 12.00 -41.64
CA GLU A 821 -13.90 11.31 -42.73
C GLU A 821 -15.26 11.96 -43.01
N GLY A 822 -16.01 12.29 -41.95
CA GLY A 822 -17.28 13.01 -42.08
C GLY A 822 -17.12 14.37 -42.77
N VAL A 823 -16.12 15.15 -42.35
CA VAL A 823 -15.79 16.45 -42.96
C VAL A 823 -15.34 16.30 -44.41
N ALA A 824 -14.54 15.28 -44.74
CA ALA A 824 -14.10 15.01 -46.10
C ALA A 824 -15.25 14.68 -47.07
N ASN A 825 -16.37 14.19 -46.54
CA ASN A 825 -17.56 13.84 -47.31
C ASN A 825 -18.67 14.91 -47.29
N LEU A 826 -18.39 16.10 -46.72
CA LEU A 826 -19.31 17.23 -46.81
C LEU A 826 -19.42 17.70 -48.27
N PRO A 827 -20.64 17.81 -48.84
CA PRO A 827 -20.82 18.23 -50.23
C PRO A 827 -20.41 19.70 -50.41
N ASN A 828 -19.62 20.02 -51.44
CA ASN A 828 -19.32 21.42 -51.75
C ASN A 828 -20.49 22.10 -52.49
N SER A 829 -21.60 22.30 -51.78
CA SER A 829 -22.87 22.88 -52.26
C SER A 829 -23.16 24.21 -51.56
N THR A 830 -23.99 25.05 -52.19
CA THR A 830 -24.53 26.27 -51.58
C THR A 830 -25.66 26.01 -50.57
N ALA A 831 -26.19 24.79 -50.52
CA ALA A 831 -27.17 24.36 -49.52
C ALA A 831 -26.53 24.20 -48.13
N GLY A 832 -27.33 24.39 -47.07
CA GLY A 832 -26.88 24.19 -45.70
C GLY A 832 -26.63 22.72 -45.37
N GLN A 833 -25.59 22.46 -44.59
CA GLN A 833 -25.08 21.13 -44.30
C GLN A 833 -24.96 20.93 -42.80
N THR A 834 -25.23 19.71 -42.33
CA THR A 834 -25.09 19.35 -40.91
C THR A 834 -24.20 18.13 -40.79
N LEU A 835 -23.18 18.22 -39.94
CA LEU A 835 -22.40 17.10 -39.45
C LEU A 835 -22.88 16.79 -38.03
N PHE A 836 -23.52 15.65 -37.85
CA PHE A 836 -23.96 15.16 -36.55
C PHE A 836 -22.96 14.12 -36.04
N VAL A 837 -22.46 14.30 -34.82
CA VAL A 837 -21.45 13.42 -34.23
C VAL A 837 -22.03 12.76 -32.99
N PHE A 838 -22.01 11.43 -32.96
CA PHE A 838 -22.44 10.64 -31.80
C PHE A 838 -21.43 10.70 -30.65
N PRO A 839 -21.83 10.33 -29.42
CA PRO A 839 -20.95 10.33 -28.25
C PRO A 839 -19.65 9.58 -28.50
N GLY A 840 -18.55 10.15 -28.05
CA GLY A 840 -17.23 9.53 -28.21
C GLY A 840 -16.08 10.51 -28.14
N VAL A 841 -14.86 9.96 -28.01
CA VAL A 841 -13.61 10.71 -28.05
C VAL A 841 -12.88 10.45 -29.36
N TYR A 842 -12.73 11.50 -30.14
CA TYR A 842 -12.15 11.52 -31.47
C TYR A 842 -10.72 12.07 -31.40
N ASN A 843 -9.74 11.17 -31.39
CA ASN A 843 -8.31 11.49 -31.32
C ASN A 843 -7.75 11.88 -32.70
N GLU A 844 -8.08 13.07 -33.21
CA GLU A 844 -7.73 13.49 -34.56
C GLU A 844 -7.62 15.01 -34.73
N GLN A 845 -6.94 15.43 -35.81
CA GLN A 845 -6.92 16.81 -36.26
C GLN A 845 -8.03 17.05 -37.28
N VAL A 846 -9.05 17.82 -36.93
CA VAL A 846 -10.17 18.12 -37.82
C VAL A 846 -9.94 19.44 -38.54
N SER A 847 -9.79 19.37 -39.86
CA SER A 847 -9.58 20.53 -40.73
C SER A 847 -10.77 20.72 -41.66
N VAL A 848 -11.62 21.70 -41.35
CA VAL A 848 -12.77 22.05 -42.20
C VAL A 848 -12.33 23.02 -43.29
N PRO A 849 -12.31 22.60 -44.57
CA PRO A 849 -11.94 23.47 -45.68
C PRO A 849 -13.00 24.56 -45.90
N LYS A 850 -12.71 25.50 -46.80
CA LYS A 850 -13.68 26.53 -47.18
C LYS A 850 -14.81 25.90 -48.01
N LEU A 851 -16.03 25.90 -47.48
CA LEU A 851 -17.23 25.39 -48.16
C LEU A 851 -18.03 26.53 -48.83
N ALA A 852 -18.83 26.20 -49.85
CA ALA A 852 -19.69 27.15 -50.56
C ALA A 852 -20.98 27.53 -49.80
N GLY A 853 -21.43 26.69 -48.86
CA GLY A 853 -22.66 26.85 -48.08
C GLY A 853 -22.42 26.81 -46.56
N PRO A 854 -23.46 27.09 -45.75
CA PRO A 854 -23.36 27.12 -44.28
C PRO A 854 -23.24 25.71 -43.68
N LEU A 855 -22.54 25.60 -42.55
CA LEU A 855 -22.24 24.34 -41.87
C LEU A 855 -22.70 24.36 -40.41
N VAL A 856 -23.38 23.30 -39.98
CA VAL A 856 -23.69 23.03 -38.57
C VAL A 856 -22.90 21.81 -38.13
N LEU A 857 -22.04 21.97 -37.13
CA LEU A 857 -21.42 20.88 -36.39
C LEU A 857 -22.26 20.68 -35.12
N GLN A 858 -22.95 19.54 -35.01
CA GLN A 858 -23.79 19.21 -33.86
C GLN A 858 -23.23 17.98 -33.14
N GLY A 859 -22.79 18.16 -31.90
CA GLY A 859 -22.47 17.07 -31.01
C GLY A 859 -23.74 16.48 -30.40
N TYR A 860 -23.76 15.17 -30.19
CA TYR A 860 -24.77 14.53 -29.37
C TYR A 860 -24.74 15.11 -27.95
N THR A 861 -25.91 15.45 -27.43
CA THR A 861 -26.06 15.93 -26.06
C THR A 861 -27.46 15.68 -25.53
N CYS A 862 -27.55 15.48 -24.22
CA CYS A 862 -28.82 15.42 -23.50
C CYS A 862 -29.37 16.82 -23.13
N ASP A 863 -28.55 17.89 -23.23
CA ASP A 863 -28.97 19.28 -23.04
C ASP A 863 -28.12 20.24 -23.87
N THR A 864 -28.71 20.78 -24.93
CA THR A 864 -28.03 21.74 -25.82
C THR A 864 -27.58 23.01 -25.14
N THR A 865 -28.18 23.37 -24.00
CA THR A 865 -27.92 24.68 -23.37
C THR A 865 -26.73 24.68 -22.41
N SER A 866 -26.17 23.51 -22.11
CA SER A 866 -25.10 23.34 -21.11
C SER A 866 -23.90 22.62 -21.70
N TYR A 867 -22.73 23.24 -21.60
CA TYR A 867 -21.47 22.62 -22.03
C TYR A 867 -21.08 21.42 -21.15
N ALA A 868 -21.63 21.31 -19.93
CA ALA A 868 -21.39 20.17 -19.03
C ALA A 868 -22.09 18.88 -19.49
N ALA A 869 -23.09 18.99 -20.38
CA ALA A 869 -23.82 17.87 -20.95
C ALA A 869 -23.25 17.41 -22.31
N ASN A 870 -22.07 17.90 -22.70
CA ASN A 870 -21.43 17.53 -23.96
C ASN A 870 -20.85 16.12 -23.88
N GLU A 871 -21.22 15.25 -24.83
CA GLU A 871 -20.74 13.86 -24.88
C GLU A 871 -19.77 13.60 -26.05
N VAL A 872 -19.53 14.62 -26.89
CA VAL A 872 -18.63 14.53 -28.04
C VAL A 872 -17.36 15.28 -27.74
N THR A 873 -16.21 14.59 -27.81
CA THR A 873 -14.90 15.19 -27.60
C THR A 873 -14.00 14.98 -28.80
N ILE A 874 -13.46 16.06 -29.38
CA ILE A 874 -12.38 16.01 -30.37
C ILE A 874 -11.10 16.42 -29.66
N THR A 875 -10.06 15.60 -29.71
CA THR A 875 -8.83 15.84 -28.95
C THR A 875 -7.59 15.51 -29.75
N GLN A 876 -6.51 16.25 -29.49
CA GLN A 876 -5.20 16.05 -30.08
C GLN A 876 -4.11 16.59 -29.16
N ALA A 877 -2.89 16.06 -29.24
CA ALA A 877 -1.70 16.65 -28.62
C ALA A 877 -0.75 17.16 -29.71
N LYS A 878 -0.85 18.43 -30.12
CA LYS A 878 0.03 19.01 -31.15
C LYS A 878 0.32 20.48 -30.89
N ALA A 879 1.60 20.81 -30.78
CA ALA A 879 2.10 22.16 -30.55
C ALA A 879 3.03 22.63 -31.69
N GLN A 880 3.39 23.91 -31.69
CA GLN A 880 4.24 24.45 -32.76
C GLN A 880 5.63 23.80 -32.85
N LYS A 881 6.18 23.29 -31.74
CA LYS A 881 7.42 22.50 -31.76
C LYS A 881 7.34 21.27 -32.67
N ASP A 882 6.13 20.73 -32.88
CA ASP A 882 5.90 19.52 -33.67
C ASP A 882 5.74 19.83 -35.18
N ILE A 883 5.72 21.12 -35.55
CA ILE A 883 5.67 21.58 -36.94
C ILE A 883 7.09 21.81 -37.46
N PRO A 884 7.51 21.19 -38.58
CA PRO A 884 8.83 21.39 -39.17
C PRO A 884 9.19 22.88 -39.32
N PRO A 885 10.42 23.29 -39.02
CA PRO A 885 10.83 24.70 -39.01
C PRO A 885 10.79 25.36 -40.39
N GLU A 886 10.81 24.59 -41.48
CA GLU A 886 10.67 25.07 -42.86
C GLU A 886 9.27 25.61 -43.18
N ILE A 887 8.26 25.24 -42.38
CA ILE A 887 6.87 25.69 -42.55
C ILE A 887 6.65 26.91 -41.67
N GLU A 888 6.87 28.09 -42.24
CA GLU A 888 6.71 29.38 -41.53
C GLU A 888 5.26 29.89 -41.54
N ASN A 889 4.45 29.48 -42.51
CA ASN A 889 3.08 29.97 -42.70
C ASN A 889 2.03 28.99 -42.13
N ASN A 890 0.89 29.51 -41.65
CA ASN A 890 -0.27 28.74 -41.16
C ASN A 890 0.02 27.77 -40.00
N ARG A 891 1.09 27.98 -39.21
CA ARG A 891 1.44 27.08 -38.11
C ARG A 891 0.30 26.92 -37.08
N ASN A 892 -0.39 28.01 -36.71
CA ASN A 892 -1.54 27.97 -35.78
C ASN A 892 -2.69 27.08 -36.28
N TYR A 893 -2.94 27.07 -37.59
CA TYR A 893 -3.93 26.17 -38.18
C TYR A 893 -3.45 24.71 -38.11
N LEU A 894 -2.16 24.46 -38.37
CA LEU A 894 -1.57 23.12 -38.34
C LEU A 894 -1.44 22.52 -36.93
N THR A 895 -1.51 23.35 -35.89
CA THR A 895 -1.54 22.91 -34.49
C THR A 895 -2.95 22.83 -33.92
N SER A 896 -3.97 23.32 -34.63
CA SER A 896 -5.36 23.32 -34.15
C SER A 896 -5.96 21.91 -34.09
N THR A 897 -6.66 21.56 -33.01
CA THR A 897 -7.46 20.33 -32.92
C THR A 897 -8.67 20.41 -33.86
N LEU A 898 -9.40 21.53 -33.85
CA LEU A 898 -10.46 21.86 -34.80
C LEU A 898 -10.12 23.17 -35.52
N GLY A 899 -9.81 23.08 -36.82
CA GLY A 899 -9.52 24.22 -37.67
C GLY A 899 -10.65 24.51 -38.64
N LEU A 900 -11.22 25.71 -38.60
CA LEU A 900 -12.34 26.15 -39.41
C LEU A 900 -11.91 27.24 -40.41
N LYS A 901 -11.94 26.93 -41.70
CA LYS A 901 -11.75 27.91 -42.79
C LYS A 901 -13.03 28.32 -43.51
N SER A 902 -14.12 27.58 -43.31
CA SER A 902 -15.43 27.90 -43.88
C SER A 902 -16.08 29.08 -43.16
N SER A 903 -16.95 29.83 -43.84
CA SER A 903 -17.75 30.92 -43.25
C SER A 903 -19.18 30.45 -42.99
N LYS A 904 -19.90 31.12 -42.07
CA LYS A 904 -21.25 30.72 -41.62
C LYS A 904 -21.27 29.32 -41.01
N VAL A 905 -20.59 29.16 -39.87
CA VAL A 905 -20.49 27.89 -39.17
C VAL A 905 -21.10 28.00 -37.77
N LYS A 906 -21.97 27.04 -37.42
CA LYS A 906 -22.46 26.84 -36.06
C LYS A 906 -21.85 25.58 -35.47
N VAL A 907 -21.39 25.64 -34.23
CA VAL A 907 -20.85 24.50 -33.49
C VAL A 907 -21.60 24.40 -32.18
N TYR A 908 -22.21 23.24 -31.94
CA TYR A 908 -23.01 22.97 -30.75
C TYR A 908 -22.45 21.80 -29.98
N ASN A 909 -22.26 21.98 -28.67
CA ASN A 909 -22.03 20.89 -27.71
C ASN A 909 -20.82 19.99 -28.02
N PHE A 910 -19.73 20.59 -28.51
CA PHE A 910 -18.45 19.92 -28.67
C PHE A 910 -17.51 20.24 -27.52
N ASN A 911 -16.83 19.22 -27.02
CA ASN A 911 -15.58 19.38 -26.29
C ASN A 911 -14.42 19.33 -27.31
N VAL A 912 -13.61 20.37 -27.39
CA VAL A 912 -12.45 20.45 -28.27
C VAL A 912 -11.22 20.70 -27.43
N ALA A 913 -10.30 19.74 -27.40
CA ALA A 913 -9.15 19.74 -26.51
C ALA A 913 -7.83 19.69 -27.27
N ASN A 914 -6.86 20.51 -26.88
CA ASN A 914 -5.46 20.31 -27.24
C ASN A 914 -4.63 19.98 -25.99
N THR A 915 -4.21 18.72 -25.88
CA THR A 915 -3.60 18.15 -24.66
C THR A 915 -2.06 18.25 -24.65
N ALA A 916 -1.46 19.12 -25.48
CA ALA A 916 0.00 19.28 -25.53
C ALA A 916 0.63 19.83 -24.23
N GLY A 917 -0.17 20.48 -23.37
CA GLY A 917 0.24 20.95 -22.04
C GLY A 917 1.25 22.11 -22.05
N LYS A 918 1.94 22.31 -20.92
CA LYS A 918 2.96 23.36 -20.76
C LYS A 918 4.24 23.00 -21.51
N ILE A 919 4.67 23.86 -22.42
CA ILE A 919 5.90 23.71 -23.20
C ILE A 919 6.69 25.02 -23.13
N GLU A 920 7.99 24.95 -22.80
CA GLU A 920 8.82 26.13 -22.54
C GLU A 920 9.20 26.92 -23.81
N GLU A 921 9.45 26.24 -24.94
CA GLU A 921 9.77 26.86 -26.23
C GLU A 921 8.77 26.43 -27.31
N ASN A 922 8.24 27.39 -28.08
CA ASN A 922 7.24 27.15 -29.14
C ASN A 922 6.01 26.35 -28.64
N GLY A 923 5.51 26.69 -27.45
CA GLY A 923 4.45 25.96 -26.76
C GLY A 923 3.02 26.20 -27.24
N GLN A 924 2.83 26.97 -28.31
CA GLN A 924 1.52 27.32 -28.86
C GLN A 924 0.77 26.05 -29.33
N ALA A 925 -0.39 25.77 -28.74
CA ALA A 925 -1.18 24.56 -28.94
C ALA A 925 -2.68 24.89 -28.99
N VAL A 926 -3.22 24.97 -30.21
CA VAL A 926 -4.55 25.52 -30.46
C VAL A 926 -5.62 24.43 -30.35
N ALA A 927 -6.70 24.67 -29.61
CA ALA A 927 -7.87 23.80 -29.61
C ALA A 927 -8.81 24.13 -30.78
N ILE A 928 -9.17 25.41 -30.93
CA ILE A 928 -10.05 25.89 -32.00
C ILE A 928 -9.42 27.04 -32.77
N TYR A 929 -9.44 26.96 -34.10
CA TYR A 929 -8.94 28.01 -34.99
C TYR A 929 -10.05 28.46 -35.96
N ALA A 930 -10.53 29.70 -35.80
CA ALA A 930 -11.61 30.28 -36.60
C ALA A 930 -11.08 31.36 -37.57
N ASP A 931 -11.14 31.12 -38.88
CA ASP A 931 -10.45 31.96 -39.90
C ASP A 931 -11.33 32.38 -41.10
N GLY A 932 -12.64 32.24 -40.93
CA GLY A 932 -13.68 32.62 -41.88
C GLY A 932 -14.39 33.92 -41.51
N ALA A 933 -15.71 33.89 -41.57
CA ALA A 933 -16.59 34.95 -41.13
C ALA A 933 -17.86 34.29 -40.60
N ASP A 934 -18.44 34.86 -39.55
CA ASP A 934 -19.73 34.48 -38.98
C ASP A 934 -19.69 33.07 -38.36
N TYR A 935 -19.19 33.00 -37.12
CA TYR A 935 -19.09 31.78 -36.32
C TYR A 935 -19.95 31.85 -35.05
N GLY A 936 -20.74 30.80 -34.80
CA GLY A 936 -21.47 30.64 -33.54
C GLY A 936 -21.04 29.37 -32.82
N PHE A 937 -20.52 29.49 -31.60
CA PHE A 937 -20.14 28.40 -30.73
C PHE A 937 -21.07 28.40 -29.51
N TYR A 938 -21.82 27.32 -29.33
CA TYR A 938 -22.92 27.25 -28.38
C TYR A 938 -22.74 26.05 -27.46
N ALA A 939 -22.65 26.31 -26.15
CA ALA A 939 -22.39 25.27 -25.15
C ALA A 939 -21.17 24.40 -25.49
N CYS A 940 -20.12 24.99 -26.05
CA CYS A 940 -18.88 24.28 -26.36
C CYS A 940 -17.92 24.32 -25.17
N ASN A 941 -16.99 23.37 -25.13
CA ASN A 941 -15.94 23.30 -24.13
C ASN A 941 -14.58 23.28 -24.84
N PHE A 942 -13.79 24.34 -24.70
CA PHE A 942 -12.48 24.48 -25.32
C PHE A 942 -11.38 24.36 -24.27
N THR A 943 -10.53 23.34 -24.41
CA THR A 943 -9.44 23.12 -23.44
C THR A 943 -8.04 23.11 -24.06
N GLY A 944 -7.09 23.72 -23.36
CA GLY A 944 -5.71 23.88 -23.80
C GLY A 944 -4.82 24.45 -22.70
N TYR A 945 -3.59 24.85 -23.06
CA TYR A 945 -2.65 25.46 -22.11
C TYR A 945 -2.19 26.84 -22.59
N GLN A 946 -1.49 26.89 -23.72
CA GLN A 946 -1.11 28.14 -24.37
C GLN A 946 -1.85 28.25 -25.70
N ASP A 947 -2.52 29.38 -25.94
CA ASP A 947 -3.20 29.71 -27.20
C ASP A 947 -4.42 28.80 -27.54
N THR A 948 -5.27 28.47 -26.56
CA THR A 948 -6.40 27.53 -26.70
C THR A 948 -7.40 27.92 -27.81
N VAL A 949 -7.88 29.17 -27.84
CA VAL A 949 -8.89 29.68 -28.78
C VAL A 949 -8.26 30.74 -29.67
N CYS A 950 -8.14 30.45 -30.96
CA CYS A 950 -7.70 31.40 -31.97
C CYS A 950 -8.90 32.03 -32.69
N ALA A 951 -9.41 33.13 -32.14
CA ALA A 951 -10.42 33.99 -32.75
C ALA A 951 -9.75 34.87 -33.83
N ASN A 952 -9.44 34.29 -34.98
CA ASN A 952 -8.51 34.92 -35.91
C ASN A 952 -9.18 35.96 -36.82
N LYS A 953 -10.39 35.69 -37.32
CA LYS A 953 -11.03 36.53 -38.36
C LYS A 953 -12.56 36.42 -38.38
N GLY A 954 -13.20 37.59 -38.52
CA GLY A 954 -14.63 37.72 -38.76
C GLY A 954 -15.45 37.95 -37.50
N ARG A 955 -16.78 37.91 -37.61
CA ARG A 955 -17.69 37.98 -36.46
C ARG A 955 -17.79 36.61 -35.81
N GLU A 956 -17.64 36.54 -34.50
CA GLU A 956 -17.66 35.31 -33.71
C GLU A 956 -18.52 35.51 -32.46
N LEU A 957 -19.35 34.52 -32.14
CA LEU A 957 -20.17 34.47 -30.94
C LEU A 957 -19.86 33.16 -30.21
N TYR A 958 -19.40 33.26 -28.97
CA TYR A 958 -19.20 32.15 -28.04
C TYR A 958 -20.23 32.33 -26.93
N ALA A 959 -21.20 31.43 -26.80
CA ALA A 959 -22.28 31.58 -25.83
C ALA A 959 -22.40 30.35 -24.94
N LYS A 960 -22.52 30.57 -23.63
CA LYS A 960 -22.61 29.53 -22.58
C LYS A 960 -21.54 28.46 -22.74
N SER A 961 -20.34 28.88 -23.13
CA SER A 961 -19.23 27.98 -23.45
C SER A 961 -18.16 28.06 -22.37
N TYR A 962 -17.47 26.95 -22.14
CA TYR A 962 -16.35 26.88 -21.21
C TYR A 962 -15.03 26.96 -21.97
N ILE A 963 -14.09 27.75 -21.48
CA ILE A 963 -12.77 27.96 -22.09
C ILE A 963 -11.70 27.89 -20.99
N ASN A 964 -10.68 27.04 -21.16
CA ASN A 964 -9.55 26.99 -20.24
C ASN A 964 -8.17 27.18 -20.89
N GLY A 965 -7.22 27.64 -20.09
CA GLY A 965 -5.82 27.79 -20.45
C GLY A 965 -5.03 28.56 -19.40
N ALA A 966 -3.76 28.83 -19.66
CA ALA A 966 -2.87 29.57 -18.77
C ALA A 966 -2.23 30.79 -19.44
N VAL A 967 -1.83 30.67 -20.72
CA VAL A 967 -1.07 31.70 -21.42
C VAL A 967 -1.76 32.07 -22.72
N ASP A 968 -2.17 33.34 -22.84
CA ASP A 968 -2.75 33.95 -24.05
C ASP A 968 -3.89 33.12 -24.67
N PHE A 969 -4.67 32.44 -23.83
CA PHE A 969 -5.47 31.33 -24.32
C PHE A 969 -6.70 31.74 -25.13
N VAL A 970 -7.08 33.02 -25.14
CA VAL A 970 -7.94 33.60 -26.19
C VAL A 970 -7.14 34.64 -26.97
N PHE A 971 -6.81 34.35 -28.23
CA PHE A 971 -5.94 35.20 -29.04
C PHE A 971 -6.37 35.26 -30.51
N GLY A 972 -5.81 36.20 -31.27
CA GLY A 972 -6.10 36.39 -32.70
C GLY A 972 -5.91 37.83 -33.14
N GLN A 973 -6.05 38.13 -34.44
CA GLN A 973 -5.67 39.45 -34.99
C GLN A 973 -6.81 40.29 -35.58
N ARG A 974 -7.89 39.66 -36.04
CA ARG A 974 -8.89 40.30 -36.91
C ARG A 974 -10.33 39.91 -36.60
N ALA A 975 -10.59 39.23 -35.49
CA ALA A 975 -11.95 38.85 -35.12
C ALA A 975 -12.64 39.92 -34.27
N MET A 976 -13.95 40.02 -34.48
CA MET A 976 -14.92 40.68 -33.62
C MET A 976 -15.65 39.59 -32.85
N ALA A 977 -15.22 39.32 -31.62
CA ALA A 977 -15.67 38.17 -30.85
C ALA A 977 -16.49 38.62 -29.63
N TRP A 978 -17.70 38.10 -29.52
CA TRP A 978 -18.58 38.26 -28.36
C TRP A 978 -18.61 36.97 -27.55
N PHE A 979 -18.30 37.04 -26.27
CA PHE A 979 -18.37 35.92 -25.33
C PHE A 979 -19.52 36.19 -24.36
N GLU A 980 -20.61 35.45 -24.46
CA GLU A 980 -21.82 35.61 -23.67
C GLU A 980 -21.95 34.50 -22.63
N SER A 981 -21.99 34.85 -21.35
CA SER A 981 -22.19 33.89 -20.26
C SER A 981 -21.20 32.72 -20.30
N CYS A 982 -19.94 33.01 -20.63
CA CYS A 982 -18.87 32.02 -20.73
C CYS A 982 -18.15 31.81 -19.39
N ASP A 983 -17.81 30.55 -19.11
CA ASP A 983 -16.94 30.18 -18.00
C ASP A 983 -15.48 30.16 -18.48
N ILE A 984 -14.63 30.96 -17.85
CA ILE A 984 -13.25 31.20 -18.24
C ILE A 984 -12.33 30.73 -17.11
N GLU A 985 -11.67 29.59 -17.30
CA GLU A 985 -10.82 28.98 -16.28
C GLU A 985 -9.32 29.18 -16.56
N SER A 986 -8.61 29.85 -15.64
CA SER A 986 -7.16 29.92 -15.65
C SER A 986 -6.56 28.69 -14.97
N ILE A 987 -5.83 27.84 -15.70
CA ILE A 987 -5.19 26.62 -15.14
C ILE A 987 -3.72 26.85 -14.69
N GLY A 988 -3.25 28.09 -14.72
CA GLY A 988 -1.92 28.47 -14.29
C GLY A 988 -1.68 29.98 -14.33
N GLU A 989 -0.44 30.39 -14.06
CA GLU A 989 -0.04 31.80 -14.17
C GLU A 989 0.09 32.23 -15.63
N GLY A 990 -0.45 33.41 -15.96
CA GLY A 990 -0.32 34.00 -17.29
C GLY A 990 -1.39 35.05 -17.62
N TRP A 991 -1.96 34.97 -18.82
CA TRP A 991 -2.84 36.00 -19.40
C TRP A 991 -4.03 35.35 -20.08
N LEU A 992 -5.25 35.83 -19.81
CA LEU A 992 -6.46 35.28 -20.41
C LEU A 992 -6.55 35.59 -21.91
N THR A 993 -6.27 36.84 -22.28
CA THR A 993 -6.46 37.34 -23.65
C THR A 993 -5.21 37.96 -24.26
N ALA A 994 -5.01 37.73 -25.55
CA ALA A 994 -3.96 38.33 -26.36
C ALA A 994 -4.52 38.82 -27.71
N ASN A 995 -5.11 40.02 -27.70
CA ASN A 995 -5.66 40.62 -28.91
C ASN A 995 -4.53 41.23 -29.77
N GLY A 996 -4.50 40.85 -31.04
CA GLY A 996 -3.44 41.14 -32.01
C GLY A 996 -3.82 42.20 -33.03
N ASN A 997 -4.65 43.18 -32.67
CA ASN A 997 -5.03 44.25 -33.58
C ASN A 997 -3.81 45.14 -33.96
N ALA A 998 -3.42 45.08 -35.24
CA ALA A 998 -2.18 45.68 -35.73
C ALA A 998 -2.26 47.17 -36.06
N ASN A 999 -3.44 47.72 -36.36
CA ASN A 999 -3.63 49.14 -36.70
C ASN A 999 -5.08 49.59 -36.45
N ALA A 1000 -5.30 50.90 -36.31
CA ALA A 1000 -6.62 51.46 -36.01
C ALA A 1000 -7.72 51.19 -37.08
N THR A 1001 -7.37 50.74 -38.30
CA THR A 1001 -8.37 50.45 -39.34
C THR A 1001 -8.91 49.04 -39.28
N LEU A 1002 -8.26 48.13 -38.54
CA LEU A 1002 -8.77 46.80 -38.26
C LEU A 1002 -9.76 46.84 -37.09
N THR A 1003 -10.88 46.16 -37.27
CA THR A 1003 -12.00 46.18 -36.32
C THR A 1003 -11.90 45.09 -35.25
N SER A 1004 -10.72 44.51 -35.00
CA SER A 1004 -10.60 43.39 -34.06
C SER A 1004 -10.89 43.84 -32.63
N GLU A 1005 -11.86 43.20 -31.98
CA GLU A 1005 -12.31 43.52 -30.63
C GLU A 1005 -12.94 42.30 -29.96
N TYR A 1006 -12.57 42.04 -28.70
CA TYR A 1006 -13.13 40.96 -27.88
C TYR A 1006 -13.96 41.55 -26.76
N VAL A 1007 -15.21 41.12 -26.63
CA VAL A 1007 -16.10 41.57 -25.55
C VAL A 1007 -16.55 40.34 -24.77
N PHE A 1008 -16.22 40.30 -23.49
CA PHE A 1008 -16.68 39.30 -22.53
C PHE A 1008 -17.82 39.91 -21.73
N ASN A 1009 -19.02 39.36 -21.90
CA ASN A 1009 -20.24 39.82 -21.27
C ASN A 1009 -20.84 38.71 -20.41
N ASN A 1010 -21.21 39.02 -19.17
CA ASN A 1010 -21.74 38.06 -18.20
C ASN A 1010 -20.82 36.83 -17.98
N ALA A 1011 -19.51 36.96 -18.23
CA ALA A 1011 -18.58 35.87 -18.10
C ALA A 1011 -18.20 35.63 -16.62
N HIS A 1012 -17.77 34.43 -16.31
CA HIS A 1012 -17.32 34.05 -14.98
C HIS A 1012 -15.86 33.55 -15.05
N VAL A 1013 -14.95 34.27 -14.40
CA VAL A 1013 -13.51 34.02 -14.42
C VAL A 1013 -13.06 33.39 -13.11
N PHE A 1014 -12.50 32.19 -13.17
CA PHE A 1014 -12.03 31.44 -11.99
C PHE A 1014 -10.81 30.57 -12.36
N GLY A 1015 -10.26 29.84 -11.39
CA GLY A 1015 -9.15 28.91 -11.66
C GLY A 1015 -8.07 28.93 -10.58
N ASN A 1016 -6.83 28.68 -10.98
CA ASN A 1016 -5.67 28.53 -10.10
C ASN A 1016 -4.48 29.41 -10.57
N GLY A 1017 -3.74 30.00 -9.64
CA GLY A 1017 -2.62 30.92 -9.92
C GLY A 1017 -3.01 32.40 -10.08
N SER A 1018 -2.04 33.26 -10.39
CA SER A 1018 -2.25 34.68 -10.67
C SER A 1018 -2.32 34.91 -12.19
N THR A 1019 -3.42 35.47 -12.69
CA THR A 1019 -3.64 35.74 -14.12
C THR A 1019 -4.01 37.20 -14.39
N TYR A 1020 -3.75 37.68 -15.59
CA TYR A 1020 -4.19 39.00 -16.05
C TYR A 1020 -5.34 38.86 -17.06
N LEU A 1021 -6.29 39.79 -17.05
CA LEU A 1021 -7.40 39.89 -18.01
C LEU A 1021 -6.93 39.89 -19.47
N GLY A 1022 -5.70 40.36 -19.71
CA GLY A 1022 -5.04 40.23 -20.99
C GLY A 1022 -3.76 41.04 -21.12
N ARG A 1023 -3.16 40.93 -22.31
CA ARG A 1023 -2.02 41.74 -22.76
C ARG A 1023 -2.09 42.03 -24.26
N PRO A 1024 -1.51 43.14 -24.74
CA PRO A 1024 -1.63 43.54 -26.13
C PRO A 1024 -0.62 42.80 -27.01
N TRP A 1025 -1.05 41.83 -27.83
CA TRP A 1025 -0.15 41.19 -28.80
C TRP A 1025 0.29 42.18 -29.90
N ARG A 1026 -0.51 43.23 -30.15
CA ARG A 1026 -0.20 44.33 -31.08
C ARG A 1026 -0.67 45.69 -30.54
N PRO A 1027 -0.16 46.82 -31.06
CA PRO A 1027 -0.33 48.15 -30.45
C PRO A 1027 -1.78 48.68 -30.34
N PHE A 1028 -2.72 48.16 -31.13
CA PHE A 1028 -4.11 48.62 -31.15
C PHE A 1028 -5.06 47.60 -30.52
N ALA A 1029 -4.55 46.71 -29.65
CA ALA A 1029 -5.32 45.64 -29.04
C ALA A 1029 -6.60 46.14 -28.36
N ARG A 1030 -7.74 45.48 -28.60
CA ARG A 1030 -9.05 45.87 -28.04
C ARG A 1030 -9.70 44.70 -27.32
N VAL A 1031 -9.92 44.85 -26.01
CA VAL A 1031 -10.57 43.85 -25.16
C VAL A 1031 -11.43 44.56 -24.11
N VAL A 1032 -12.66 44.09 -23.93
CA VAL A 1032 -13.62 44.60 -22.96
C VAL A 1032 -14.12 43.47 -22.07
N TRP A 1033 -14.08 43.66 -20.76
CA TRP A 1033 -14.75 42.81 -19.78
C TRP A 1033 -15.91 43.56 -19.16
N GLN A 1034 -17.13 43.09 -19.33
CA GLN A 1034 -18.33 43.76 -18.83
C GLN A 1034 -19.32 42.81 -18.17
N ASN A 1035 -20.03 43.30 -17.16
CA ASN A 1035 -21.05 42.55 -16.40
C ASN A 1035 -20.56 41.19 -15.90
N SER A 1036 -19.24 41.01 -15.77
CA SER A 1036 -18.61 39.70 -15.55
C SER A 1036 -18.21 39.54 -14.10
N GLU A 1037 -18.23 38.31 -13.60
CA GLU A 1037 -17.73 37.95 -12.28
C GLU A 1037 -16.24 37.57 -12.38
N LEU A 1038 -15.38 38.37 -11.76
CA LEU A 1038 -13.93 38.20 -11.78
C LEU A 1038 -13.47 37.60 -10.44
N GLY A 1039 -12.98 36.36 -10.47
CA GLY A 1039 -12.43 35.65 -9.32
C GLY A 1039 -11.14 36.26 -8.77
N ASP A 1040 -10.72 35.78 -7.60
CA ASP A 1040 -9.58 36.32 -6.83
C ASP A 1040 -8.21 36.03 -7.46
N ILE A 1041 -8.20 35.17 -8.48
CA ILE A 1041 -7.05 34.87 -9.32
C ILE A 1041 -6.64 36.02 -10.25
N VAL A 1042 -7.53 37.00 -10.50
CA VAL A 1042 -7.22 38.14 -11.36
C VAL A 1042 -6.26 39.07 -10.61
N ASN A 1043 -5.08 39.28 -11.19
CA ASN A 1043 -4.07 40.16 -10.65
C ASN A 1043 -4.64 41.58 -10.45
N PRO A 1044 -4.37 42.26 -9.33
CA PRO A 1044 -4.87 43.62 -9.10
C PRO A 1044 -4.50 44.64 -10.18
N GLU A 1045 -3.35 44.47 -10.87
CA GLU A 1045 -2.97 45.29 -12.03
C GLU A 1045 -3.91 45.11 -13.23
N GLY A 1046 -4.66 44.00 -13.27
CA GLY A 1046 -5.70 43.66 -14.24
C GLY A 1046 -5.15 43.28 -15.60
N TRP A 1047 -4.24 44.08 -16.16
CA TRP A 1047 -3.70 43.94 -17.50
C TRP A 1047 -2.18 44.04 -17.48
N ALA A 1048 -1.51 43.36 -18.41
CA ALA A 1048 -0.05 43.43 -18.52
C ALA A 1048 0.39 44.00 -19.87
N ALA A 1049 1.60 44.55 -19.91
CA ALA A 1049 2.28 44.83 -21.17
C ALA A 1049 2.79 43.53 -21.81
N TRP A 1050 2.96 43.52 -23.13
CA TRP A 1050 3.53 42.36 -23.85
C TRP A 1050 5.03 42.22 -23.58
N ASP A 1051 5.76 43.29 -23.90
CA ASP A 1051 7.19 43.52 -23.68
C ASP A 1051 7.51 45.00 -23.99
N ASP A 1052 8.78 45.40 -23.94
CA ASP A 1052 9.24 46.76 -24.30
C ASP A 1052 9.07 47.09 -25.81
N SER A 1053 8.67 46.12 -26.64
CA SER A 1053 8.58 46.27 -28.10
C SER A 1053 7.19 46.68 -28.60
N THR A 1054 6.14 46.51 -27.78
CA THR A 1054 4.75 46.80 -28.17
C THR A 1054 4.23 48.04 -27.45
N SER A 1055 3.91 49.08 -28.21
CA SER A 1055 3.33 50.33 -27.66
C SER A 1055 1.97 50.07 -27.02
N THR A 1056 1.74 50.63 -25.82
CA THR A 1056 0.46 50.59 -25.11
C THR A 1056 -0.37 51.87 -25.29
N ALA A 1057 0.10 52.85 -26.08
CA ALA A 1057 -0.54 54.16 -26.22
C ALA A 1057 -1.94 54.12 -26.85
N ASP A 1058 -2.17 53.17 -27.76
CA ASP A 1058 -3.42 53.03 -28.53
C ASP A 1058 -4.23 51.78 -28.14
N VAL A 1059 -3.90 51.15 -27.01
CA VAL A 1059 -4.58 49.95 -26.51
C VAL A 1059 -5.94 50.33 -25.94
N TYR A 1060 -6.98 49.57 -26.29
CA TYR A 1060 -8.35 49.74 -25.82
C TYR A 1060 -8.74 48.60 -24.88
N PHE A 1061 -8.26 48.67 -23.64
CA PHE A 1061 -8.63 47.71 -22.59
C PHE A 1061 -9.60 48.36 -21.61
N LYS A 1062 -10.81 47.79 -21.53
CA LYS A 1062 -11.91 48.40 -20.81
C LYS A 1062 -12.66 47.44 -19.90
N GLU A 1063 -13.14 47.96 -18.77
CA GLU A 1063 -13.95 47.22 -17.80
C GLU A 1063 -15.28 47.97 -17.52
N PHE A 1064 -16.38 47.23 -17.35
CA PHE A 1064 -17.69 47.82 -17.02
C PHE A 1064 -18.53 46.91 -16.11
N ASN A 1065 -18.97 47.42 -14.95
CA ASN A 1065 -19.92 46.72 -14.07
C ASN A 1065 -19.51 45.26 -13.73
N ASN A 1066 -18.20 45.01 -13.58
CA ASN A 1066 -17.70 43.71 -13.16
C ASN A 1066 -17.85 43.55 -11.64
N SER A 1067 -18.06 42.32 -11.19
CA SER A 1067 -18.23 41.96 -9.78
C SER A 1067 -17.23 40.89 -9.35
N GLY A 1068 -17.16 40.56 -8.06
CA GLY A 1068 -16.22 39.57 -7.53
C GLY A 1068 -14.90 40.15 -7.02
N PRO A 1069 -14.07 39.33 -6.33
CA PRO A 1069 -12.84 39.77 -5.67
C PRO A 1069 -11.76 40.28 -6.63
N GLY A 1070 -11.72 39.82 -7.88
CA GLY A 1070 -10.80 40.26 -8.93
C GLY A 1070 -11.20 41.56 -9.64
N ALA A 1071 -12.41 42.09 -9.38
CA ALA A 1071 -12.93 43.30 -10.01
C ALA A 1071 -12.45 44.62 -9.38
N ALA A 1072 -11.58 44.55 -8.36
CA ALA A 1072 -11.01 45.74 -7.73
C ALA A 1072 -10.16 46.55 -8.73
N ILE A 1073 -10.45 47.86 -8.85
CA ILE A 1073 -9.84 48.73 -9.86
C ILE A 1073 -8.74 49.65 -9.35
N ASP A 1074 -8.43 49.62 -8.06
CA ASP A 1074 -7.53 50.56 -7.38
C ASP A 1074 -6.07 50.47 -7.85
N ARG A 1075 -5.70 49.36 -8.49
CA ARG A 1075 -4.32 49.08 -8.95
C ARG A 1075 -4.20 48.86 -10.45
N ARG A 1076 -5.25 49.10 -11.24
CA ARG A 1076 -5.23 48.86 -12.68
C ARG A 1076 -4.15 49.68 -13.38
N VAL A 1077 -3.52 49.09 -14.39
CA VAL A 1077 -2.50 49.76 -15.20
C VAL A 1077 -3.05 50.99 -15.91
N ALA A 1078 -2.21 52.02 -16.07
CA ALA A 1078 -2.62 53.34 -16.57
C ALA A 1078 -3.17 53.35 -18.02
N PHE A 1079 -2.84 52.35 -18.83
CA PHE A 1079 -3.33 52.22 -20.22
C PHE A 1079 -4.65 51.44 -20.32
N SER A 1080 -5.23 51.02 -19.20
CA SER A 1080 -6.60 50.47 -19.12
C SER A 1080 -7.58 51.53 -18.59
N GLY A 1081 -8.88 51.29 -18.68
CA GLY A 1081 -9.86 52.18 -18.06
C GLY A 1081 -11.27 51.61 -17.94
N GLN A 1082 -12.20 52.40 -17.42
CA GLN A 1082 -13.61 52.01 -17.32
C GLN A 1082 -14.46 52.60 -18.45
N LEU A 1083 -15.59 51.95 -18.74
CA LEU A 1083 -16.63 52.51 -19.61
C LEU A 1083 -17.71 53.21 -18.80
N ASP A 1084 -18.38 54.18 -19.41
CA ASP A 1084 -19.58 54.82 -18.85
C ASP A 1084 -20.86 54.00 -19.15
N ALA A 1085 -20.84 53.19 -20.20
CA ALA A 1085 -21.92 52.32 -20.64
C ALA A 1085 -21.35 51.01 -21.23
N PRO A 1086 -22.07 49.88 -21.15
CA PRO A 1086 -21.59 48.62 -21.74
C PRO A 1086 -21.53 48.73 -23.26
N VAL A 1087 -20.59 48.00 -23.87
CA VAL A 1087 -20.55 47.82 -25.33
C VAL A 1087 -21.80 47.04 -25.74
N ALA A 1088 -22.49 47.51 -26.77
CA ALA A 1088 -23.69 46.84 -27.26
C ALA A 1088 -23.30 45.63 -28.13
N ILE A 1089 -24.04 44.53 -28.00
CA ILE A 1089 -23.83 43.33 -28.85
C ILE A 1089 -23.94 43.66 -30.35
N THR A 1090 -24.73 44.67 -30.71
CA THR A 1090 -24.88 45.19 -32.08
C THR A 1090 -23.59 45.80 -32.64
N ASP A 1091 -22.68 46.28 -31.79
CA ASP A 1091 -21.40 46.85 -32.21
C ASP A 1091 -20.43 45.75 -32.66
N ILE A 1092 -20.60 44.53 -32.15
CA ILE A 1092 -19.76 43.36 -32.45
C ILE A 1092 -20.40 42.47 -33.53
N LEU A 1093 -21.69 42.15 -33.39
CA LEU A 1093 -22.39 41.21 -34.28
C LEU A 1093 -23.17 41.91 -35.41
N GLY A 1094 -23.41 43.22 -35.32
CA GLY A 1094 -24.17 44.05 -36.26
C GLY A 1094 -25.62 44.29 -35.83
N GLU A 1095 -26.27 45.35 -36.35
CA GLU A 1095 -27.62 45.77 -35.93
C GLU A 1095 -28.72 44.70 -36.11
N ASN A 1096 -28.58 43.82 -37.10
CA ASN A 1096 -29.58 42.79 -37.43
C ASN A 1096 -29.19 41.37 -36.98
N TYR A 1097 -28.27 41.25 -36.01
CA TYR A 1097 -27.68 39.98 -35.60
C TYR A 1097 -28.72 38.91 -35.19
N GLU A 1098 -29.85 39.30 -34.59
CA GLU A 1098 -30.93 38.38 -34.20
C GLU A 1098 -31.58 37.65 -35.38
N SER A 1099 -31.48 38.23 -36.58
CA SER A 1099 -32.01 37.65 -37.83
C SER A 1099 -30.97 36.89 -38.65
N GLU A 1100 -29.69 36.95 -38.24
CA GLU A 1100 -28.59 36.31 -38.94
C GLU A 1100 -28.55 34.80 -38.66
N TRP A 1101 -28.43 33.99 -39.71
CA TRP A 1101 -28.54 32.53 -39.61
C TRP A 1101 -27.54 31.89 -38.63
N TRP A 1102 -26.36 32.48 -38.48
CA TRP A 1102 -25.26 31.94 -37.68
C TRP A 1102 -25.40 32.28 -36.18
N VAL A 1103 -26.31 33.19 -35.82
CA VAL A 1103 -26.66 33.54 -34.44
C VAL A 1103 -27.77 32.61 -33.94
N ASP A 1104 -27.71 32.18 -32.69
CA ASP A 1104 -28.77 31.46 -31.99
C ASP A 1104 -29.15 32.24 -30.73
N THR A 1105 -30.27 32.96 -30.81
CA THR A 1105 -30.71 33.86 -29.75
C THR A 1105 -31.18 33.13 -28.49
N ASN A 1106 -31.38 31.81 -28.53
CA ASN A 1106 -31.72 31.02 -27.33
C ASN A 1106 -30.54 30.89 -26.35
N PHE A 1107 -29.33 31.23 -26.79
CA PHE A 1107 -28.10 31.16 -25.98
C PHE A 1107 -27.64 32.51 -25.43
N LEU A 1108 -28.31 33.61 -25.83
CA LEU A 1108 -28.01 34.97 -25.40
C LEU A 1108 -28.72 35.37 -24.11
#